data_AF-A0A965XYX4-F1
#
_entry.id   AF-A0A965XYX4-F1
#
_cell.length_a   1.000
_cell.length_b   1.000
_cell.length_c   1.000
_cell.angle_alpha   90.00
_cell.angle_beta   90.00
_cell.angle_gamma   90.00
#
_symmetry.space_group_name_H-M   'P 1'
#
loop_
_entity.id
_entity.type
_entity.pdbx_description
1 polymer ?
#
loop_
_entity_poly.entity_id
_entity_poly.type
_entity_poly.pdbx_seq_one_letter_code
_entity_poly.pdbx_strand_id
1 'polypeptide(L)'
;MIALLWLTFALFLGWHLIRRMTAARSVSIWLQRISPNGAGWQDSPLFCGLFHLAGAIWAGLLPLTWLTYGLAYAIHERYTGDINPMLFANLAILLPGTALMIYRLLRRLRHRPLRVKSGQPKPLRRQFRQLTSHGGGWFIAALIIWMIGAGWLMGSTFGLSGPYIRAAYSVFSDFAPHTALVRSFSHGMNFPTEYPHFAGDGISYHFLFYFLAGNLHFLGLPISWAINLPSWLGLLSFSLLLGTLAVQLTGKAVLYLLSPAMFFLRSSLAFWTHLRDWLNQQALISSHYPPSLPTPRQWLDMLWHQSAFIGSTPHDDWGLWGINVFANQRHLLPGLSVMLLVFILMLPDLIDWQRQRPIWQEHLVSRHAWLPVGPDDRRRALFALLLTVMLPYFHGSATIALLLLLAGIALLGRNRLMLMLIGSAAIISALIQTAFFSSPGRQTLHPTLLWGFIAEDKSLTGVLSYLLEMSGLLLPLLIIALLLNDQVRRRVYLVFLFPLLFGLTVSVTPDVTVNHKYLLITFALISLPVGDLLVRLWQIGLDTRLRRRRGHRLARQQKLVGDVAADQPERFRFHFDGRLPALLLAIILMITGLMEIRIVQNINQRDLFINPESEMVEWIETKTDPDAVFVTAPHHFHEFYLSGRLSWFGHAYYAWSAGHDTAEREELYRWFLAGGDGDLTRFQATIRGYHLDYLLIDDTLRRHPDFVLDEAWFQQHYQVAAEFPASDHAVIYRLQ
;
A
#
# COMPACT_ATOMS: atom_id res chain seq x y z
N MET A 1 -8.73 25.01 0.03
CA MET A 1 -10.11 24.60 0.42
C MET A 1 -10.79 23.71 -0.63
N ILE A 2 -10.52 23.88 -1.93
CA ILE A 2 -11.19 23.12 -3.01
C ILE A 2 -10.84 21.63 -2.99
N ALA A 3 -9.57 21.27 -2.78
CA ALA A 3 -9.15 19.88 -2.67
C ALA A 3 -9.93 19.09 -1.59
N LEU A 4 -10.20 19.71 -0.43
CA LEU A 4 -10.97 19.09 0.64
C LEU A 4 -12.43 18.85 0.24
N LEU A 5 -13.01 19.77 -0.55
CA LEU A 5 -14.35 19.59 -1.11
C LEU A 5 -14.38 18.41 -2.10
N TRP A 6 -13.36 18.30 -2.95
CA TRP A 6 -13.20 17.17 -3.89
C TRP A 6 -13.09 15.84 -3.14
N LEU A 7 -12.25 15.76 -2.10
CA LEU A 7 -12.13 14.57 -1.24
C LEU A 7 -13.43 14.23 -0.52
N THR A 8 -14.16 15.25 -0.05
CA THR A 8 -15.46 15.05 0.60
C THR A 8 -16.48 14.49 -0.38
N PHE A 9 -16.49 14.98 -1.62
CA PHE A 9 -17.33 14.43 -2.68
C PHE A 9 -16.96 12.99 -3.03
N ALA A 10 -15.66 12.68 -3.14
CA ALA A 10 -15.18 11.32 -3.35
C ALA A 10 -15.69 10.38 -2.25
N LEU A 11 -15.49 10.73 -0.98
CA LEU A 11 -15.97 9.94 0.16
C LEU A 11 -17.50 9.80 0.15
N PHE A 12 -18.22 10.88 -0.16
CA PHE A 12 -19.67 10.85 -0.31
C PHE A 12 -20.11 9.85 -1.40
N LEU A 13 -19.48 9.90 -2.58
CA LEU A 13 -19.76 9.01 -3.70
C LEU A 13 -19.50 7.55 -3.30
N GLY A 14 -18.31 7.26 -2.78
CA GLY A 14 -17.93 5.91 -2.34
C GLY A 14 -18.83 5.37 -1.24
N TRP A 15 -19.25 6.21 -0.29
CA TRP A 15 -20.21 5.83 0.75
C TRP A 15 -21.56 5.42 0.17
N HIS A 16 -22.04 6.12 -0.86
CA HIS A 16 -23.29 5.78 -1.54
C HIS A 16 -23.16 4.53 -2.40
N LEU A 17 -22.02 4.34 -3.09
CA LEU A 17 -21.75 3.17 -3.91
C LEU A 17 -21.71 1.91 -3.06
N ILE A 18 -20.91 1.88 -1.99
CA ILE A 18 -20.82 0.70 -1.13
C ILE A 18 -22.17 0.33 -0.54
N ARG A 19 -22.91 1.30 0.03
CA ARG A 19 -24.23 1.02 0.61
C ARG A 19 -25.24 0.47 -0.40
N ARG A 20 -25.14 0.86 -1.67
CA ARG A 20 -26.00 0.35 -2.74
C ARG A 20 -25.59 -1.04 -3.22
N MET A 21 -24.29 -1.35 -3.20
CA MET A 21 -23.75 -2.58 -3.78
C MET A 21 -23.73 -3.74 -2.78
N THR A 22 -23.69 -3.46 -1.48
CA THR A 22 -23.79 -4.48 -0.41
C THR A 22 -25.25 -4.77 0.00
N ALA A 23 -26.21 -4.63 -0.92
CA ALA A 23 -27.65 -4.55 -0.68
C ALA A 23 -28.36 -5.86 -0.22
N ALA A 24 -27.75 -6.62 0.69
CA ALA A 24 -28.58 -7.18 1.75
C ALA A 24 -29.19 -6.00 2.52
N ARG A 25 -30.38 -6.14 3.12
CA ARG A 25 -31.10 -5.04 3.81
C ARG A 25 -30.27 -4.28 4.88
N SER A 26 -29.06 -4.75 5.21
CA SER A 26 -27.95 -4.03 5.83
C SER A 26 -26.61 -4.72 5.51
N VAL A 27 -25.48 -4.00 5.55
CA VAL A 27 -24.12 -4.58 5.50
C VAL A 27 -23.91 -5.64 6.58
N SER A 28 -24.59 -5.53 7.71
CA SER A 28 -24.54 -6.55 8.76
C SER A 28 -24.96 -7.93 8.24
N ILE A 29 -26.08 -8.00 7.50
CA ILE A 29 -26.58 -9.26 6.92
C ILE A 29 -25.59 -9.83 5.92
N TRP A 30 -24.96 -8.97 5.11
CA TRP A 30 -23.95 -9.43 4.15
C TRP A 30 -22.71 -9.98 4.85
N LEU A 31 -22.18 -9.24 5.83
CA LEU A 31 -21.04 -9.63 6.64
C LEU A 31 -21.28 -10.94 7.40
N GLN A 32 -22.53 -11.24 7.80
CA GLN A 32 -22.88 -12.51 8.45
C GLN A 32 -22.62 -13.72 7.55
N ARG A 33 -22.65 -13.58 6.21
CA ARG A 33 -22.34 -14.68 5.27
C ARG A 33 -20.91 -15.19 5.44
N ILE A 34 -19.97 -14.32 5.82
CA ILE A 34 -18.56 -14.67 6.01
C ILE A 34 -18.32 -15.29 7.40
N SER A 35 -19.18 -15.01 8.38
CA SER A 35 -18.94 -15.33 9.80
C SER A 35 -19.21 -16.79 10.18
N PRO A 36 -18.33 -17.49 10.95
CA PRO A 36 -18.44 -18.91 11.27
C PRO A 36 -19.80 -19.37 11.82
N ASN A 37 -20.47 -18.55 12.62
CA ASN A 37 -21.68 -18.94 13.37
C ASN A 37 -22.92 -18.08 13.04
N GLY A 38 -22.87 -17.21 12.03
CA GLY A 38 -23.98 -16.32 11.66
C GLY A 38 -24.38 -15.23 12.67
N ALA A 39 -23.93 -15.32 13.93
CA ALA A 39 -24.18 -14.35 14.99
C ALA A 39 -22.85 -13.84 15.58
N GLY A 40 -22.63 -12.53 15.52
CA GLY A 40 -21.41 -11.88 15.98
C GLY A 40 -21.43 -10.36 15.80
N TRP A 41 -20.24 -9.77 15.67
CA TRP A 41 -19.95 -8.33 15.55
C TRP A 41 -20.68 -7.58 14.44
N GLN A 42 -21.36 -8.29 13.54
CA GLN A 42 -22.05 -7.72 12.40
C GLN A 42 -23.21 -6.82 12.84
N ASP A 43 -23.82 -7.06 14.00
CA ASP A 43 -24.85 -6.17 14.55
C ASP A 43 -24.26 -4.91 15.22
N SER A 44 -22.93 -4.83 15.39
CA SER A 44 -22.27 -3.65 15.92
C SER A 44 -22.28 -2.51 14.90
N PRO A 45 -22.92 -1.36 15.20
CA PRO A 45 -22.92 -0.20 14.31
C PRO A 45 -21.52 0.34 14.06
N LEU A 46 -20.64 0.24 15.06
CA LEU A 46 -19.25 0.69 14.97
C LEU A 46 -18.47 -0.16 13.98
N PHE A 47 -18.51 -1.49 14.13
CA PHE A 47 -17.79 -2.42 13.25
C PHE A 47 -18.25 -2.29 11.79
N CYS A 48 -19.57 -2.33 11.56
CA CYS A 48 -20.13 -2.10 10.23
C CYS A 48 -19.76 -0.71 9.71
N GLY A 49 -19.84 0.33 10.54
CA GLY A 49 -19.49 1.71 10.16
C GLY A 49 -18.04 1.86 9.72
N LEU A 50 -17.10 1.22 10.41
CA LEU A 50 -15.68 1.24 10.06
C LEU A 50 -15.40 0.48 8.75
N PHE A 51 -16.05 -0.66 8.51
CA PHE A 51 -15.95 -1.33 7.20
C PHE A 51 -16.46 -0.44 6.07
N HIS A 52 -17.61 0.21 6.25
CA HIS A 52 -18.13 1.13 5.24
C HIS A 52 -17.19 2.31 5.02
N LEU A 53 -16.67 2.92 6.08
CA LEU A 53 -15.73 4.03 5.98
C LEU A 53 -14.49 3.61 5.18
N ALA A 54 -13.87 2.49 5.57
CA ALA A 54 -12.66 1.99 4.94
C ALA A 54 -12.87 1.70 3.44
N GLY A 55 -13.96 1.00 3.10
CA GLY A 55 -14.28 0.77 1.70
C GLY A 55 -14.65 2.05 0.94
N ALA A 56 -15.37 2.99 1.58
CA ALA A 56 -15.92 4.17 0.92
C ALA A 56 -14.82 5.10 0.42
N ILE A 57 -13.69 5.15 1.11
CA ILE A 57 -12.49 5.90 0.71
C ILE A 57 -12.13 5.54 -0.74
N TRP A 58 -11.85 4.26 -1.01
CA TRP A 58 -11.35 3.85 -2.33
C TRP A 58 -12.45 3.56 -3.35
N ALA A 59 -13.65 3.22 -2.89
CA ALA A 59 -14.84 3.19 -3.75
C ALA A 59 -15.18 4.56 -4.36
N GLY A 60 -14.75 5.64 -3.70
CA GLY A 60 -14.94 7.01 -4.14
C GLY A 60 -13.73 7.57 -4.87
N LEU A 61 -12.55 7.50 -4.25
CA LEU A 61 -11.32 8.08 -4.79
C LEU A 61 -10.93 7.45 -6.12
N LEU A 62 -10.93 6.11 -6.24
CA LEU A 62 -10.43 5.44 -7.45
C LEU A 62 -11.25 5.82 -8.71
N PRO A 63 -12.60 5.71 -8.72
CA PRO A 63 -13.38 6.12 -9.90
C PRO A 63 -13.29 7.61 -10.17
N LEU A 64 -13.22 8.45 -9.14
CA LEU A 64 -13.17 9.90 -9.32
C LEU A 64 -11.82 10.35 -9.88
N THR A 65 -10.71 9.72 -9.45
CA THR A 65 -9.38 9.92 -10.03
C THR A 65 -9.37 9.59 -11.52
N TRP A 66 -9.90 8.42 -11.90
CA TRP A 66 -10.03 8.04 -13.32
C TRP A 66 -10.90 9.01 -14.11
N LEU A 67 -12.03 9.43 -13.55
CA LEU A 67 -12.92 10.39 -14.19
C LEU A 67 -12.23 11.75 -14.40
N THR A 68 -11.53 12.27 -13.38
CA THR A 68 -10.77 13.53 -13.52
C THR A 68 -9.69 13.38 -14.59
N TYR A 69 -8.94 12.28 -14.58
CA TYR A 69 -7.88 12.03 -15.56
C TYR A 69 -8.45 11.99 -16.99
N GLY A 70 -9.46 11.16 -17.23
CA GLY A 70 -10.06 10.98 -18.55
C GLY A 70 -10.69 12.27 -19.09
N LEU A 71 -11.31 13.08 -18.22
CA LEU A 71 -11.82 14.39 -18.61
C LEU A 71 -10.70 15.35 -18.96
N ALA A 72 -9.64 15.43 -18.14
CA ALA A 72 -8.50 16.31 -18.41
C ALA A 72 -7.81 15.94 -19.72
N TYR A 73 -7.54 14.65 -19.94
CA TYR A 73 -6.98 14.15 -21.19
C TYR A 73 -7.86 14.50 -22.41
N ALA A 74 -9.17 14.24 -22.33
CA ALA A 74 -10.09 14.53 -23.44
C ALA A 74 -10.25 16.03 -23.73
N ILE A 75 -10.03 16.90 -22.72
CA ILE A 75 -10.00 18.36 -22.90
C ILE A 75 -8.70 18.76 -23.58
N HIS A 76 -7.56 18.25 -23.11
CA HIS A 76 -6.25 18.54 -23.69
C HIS A 76 -6.18 18.18 -25.18
N GLU A 77 -6.63 16.98 -25.56
CA GLU A 77 -6.72 16.52 -26.96
C GLU A 77 -7.55 17.44 -27.88
N ARG A 78 -8.50 18.18 -27.33
CA ARG A 78 -9.42 19.03 -28.11
C ARG A 78 -9.05 20.51 -28.09
N TYR A 79 -8.32 20.94 -27.07
CA TYR A 79 -7.97 22.33 -26.82
C TYR A 79 -6.47 22.40 -26.53
N THR A 80 -5.69 22.65 -27.58
CA THR A 80 -4.26 22.94 -27.48
C THR A 80 -4.07 24.43 -27.17
N GLY A 81 -3.47 24.79 -26.03
CA GLY A 81 -3.18 26.18 -25.65
C GLY A 81 -3.03 26.39 -24.13
N ASP A 82 -2.97 27.65 -23.70
CA ASP A 82 -2.70 28.09 -22.30
C ASP A 82 -3.71 27.62 -21.23
N ILE A 83 -4.75 26.89 -21.64
CA ILE A 83 -5.86 26.52 -20.76
C ILE A 83 -5.55 25.20 -20.06
N ASN A 84 -5.32 25.25 -18.74
CA ASN A 84 -5.04 24.03 -17.98
C ASN A 84 -6.24 23.06 -17.98
N PRO A 85 -6.11 21.85 -18.56
CA PRO A 85 -7.22 20.89 -18.71
C PRO A 85 -7.77 20.40 -17.35
N MET A 86 -6.93 20.36 -16.32
CA MET A 86 -7.34 19.93 -14.99
C MET A 86 -8.34 20.88 -14.35
N LEU A 87 -8.31 22.18 -14.68
CA LEU A 87 -9.29 23.14 -14.18
C LEU A 87 -10.71 22.73 -14.58
N PHE A 88 -10.91 22.49 -15.87
CA PHE A 88 -12.21 22.15 -16.44
C PHE A 88 -12.67 20.75 -16.01
N ALA A 89 -11.76 19.78 -15.96
CA ALA A 89 -12.07 18.45 -15.45
C ALA A 89 -12.58 18.51 -13.99
N ASN A 90 -11.95 19.29 -13.13
CA ASN A 90 -12.38 19.46 -11.75
C ASN A 90 -13.69 20.23 -11.63
N LEU A 91 -13.93 21.27 -12.44
CA LEU A 91 -15.22 21.99 -12.44
C LEU A 91 -16.37 21.07 -12.88
N ALA A 92 -16.16 20.26 -13.92
CA ALA A 92 -17.13 19.28 -14.41
C ALA A 92 -17.50 18.22 -13.37
N ILE A 93 -16.60 17.94 -12.42
CA ILE A 93 -16.84 17.01 -11.32
C ILE A 93 -17.48 17.70 -10.11
N LEU A 94 -16.92 18.83 -9.69
CA LEU A 94 -17.30 19.50 -8.46
C LEU A 94 -18.67 20.17 -8.56
N LEU A 95 -19.04 20.79 -9.68
CA LEU A 95 -20.33 21.47 -9.81
C LEU A 95 -21.51 20.47 -9.71
N PRO A 96 -21.57 19.38 -10.50
CA PRO A 96 -22.66 18.40 -10.36
C PRO A 96 -22.56 17.62 -9.05
N GLY A 97 -21.34 17.32 -8.59
CA GLY A 97 -21.11 16.56 -7.36
C GLY A 97 -21.61 17.29 -6.12
N THR A 98 -21.30 18.59 -6.00
CA THR A 98 -21.79 19.44 -4.92
C THR A 98 -23.30 19.64 -5.00
N ALA A 99 -23.86 19.88 -6.18
CA ALA A 99 -25.31 19.97 -6.38
C ALA A 99 -26.03 18.68 -5.93
N LEU A 100 -25.47 17.51 -6.27
CA LEU A 100 -26.00 16.21 -5.83
C LEU A 100 -25.93 16.04 -4.30
N MET A 101 -24.82 16.43 -3.68
CA MET A 101 -24.66 16.39 -2.22
C MET A 101 -25.70 17.29 -1.53
N ILE A 102 -25.87 18.52 -2.00
CA ILE A 102 -26.86 19.49 -1.49
C ILE A 102 -28.27 18.94 -1.69
N TYR A 103 -28.62 18.48 -2.89
CA TYR A 103 -29.92 17.87 -3.17
C TYR A 103 -30.25 16.72 -2.21
N ARG A 104 -29.28 15.83 -1.96
CA ARG A 104 -29.45 14.70 -1.04
C ARG A 104 -29.59 15.16 0.41
N LEU A 105 -28.84 16.18 0.81
CA LEU A 105 -28.95 16.79 2.14
C LEU A 105 -30.33 17.41 2.34
N LEU A 106 -30.79 18.25 1.41
CA LEU A 106 -32.11 18.89 1.42
C LEU A 106 -33.24 17.85 1.43
N ARG A 107 -33.14 16.80 0.59
CA ARG A 107 -34.11 15.70 0.59
C ARG A 107 -34.15 14.97 1.94
N ARG A 108 -32.99 14.74 2.58
CA ARG A 108 -32.94 14.13 3.93
C ARG A 108 -33.56 15.06 4.98
N LEU A 109 -33.35 16.36 4.90
CA LEU A 109 -33.95 17.34 5.82
C LEU A 109 -35.47 17.42 5.64
N ARG A 110 -35.96 17.43 4.38
CA ARG A 110 -37.40 17.48 4.05
C ARG A 110 -38.18 16.22 4.43
N HIS A 111 -37.57 15.05 4.35
CA HIS A 111 -38.21 13.77 4.72
C HIS A 111 -37.85 13.28 6.13
N ARG A 112 -37.19 14.10 6.96
CA ARG A 112 -37.17 13.81 8.39
C ARG A 112 -38.59 14.01 8.91
N PRO A 113 -39.30 12.96 9.37
CA PRO A 113 -40.51 13.22 10.13
C PRO A 113 -40.12 14.12 11.31
N LEU A 114 -40.93 15.13 11.61
CA LEU A 114 -40.91 15.88 12.88
C LEU A 114 -41.29 14.91 14.02
N ARG A 115 -40.48 13.87 14.21
CA ARG A 115 -40.62 12.95 15.32
C ARG A 115 -39.82 13.57 16.45
N VAL A 116 -40.48 14.46 17.19
CA VAL A 116 -40.09 14.77 18.56
C VAL A 116 -40.08 13.43 19.29
N LYS A 117 -38.91 12.80 19.41
CA LYS A 117 -38.77 11.68 20.34
C LYS A 117 -38.94 12.29 21.72
N SER A 118 -40.11 12.10 22.32
CA SER A 118 -40.41 12.34 23.74
C SER A 118 -39.64 11.39 24.67
N GLY A 119 -38.37 11.13 24.36
CA GLY A 119 -37.45 10.39 25.21
C GLY A 119 -36.26 11.29 25.46
N GLN A 120 -35.96 11.55 26.72
CA GLN A 120 -34.76 12.30 27.11
C GLN A 120 -33.56 11.80 26.30
N PRO A 121 -32.72 12.69 25.72
CA PRO A 121 -31.52 12.28 25.02
C PRO A 121 -30.73 11.35 25.96
N LYS A 122 -30.51 10.10 25.54
CA LYS A 122 -29.73 9.15 26.34
C LYS A 122 -28.42 9.84 26.71
N PRO A 123 -28.04 9.90 28.00
CA PRO A 123 -26.84 10.61 28.42
C PRO A 123 -25.64 10.11 27.62
N LEU A 124 -24.75 11.02 27.20
CA LEU A 124 -23.56 10.74 26.39
C LEU A 124 -22.78 9.53 26.92
N ARG A 125 -22.70 9.40 28.25
CA ARG A 125 -22.09 8.26 28.95
C ARG A 125 -22.74 6.90 28.63
N ARG A 126 -24.06 6.84 28.48
CA ARG A 126 -24.80 5.61 28.10
C ARG A 126 -24.62 5.28 26.62
N GLN A 127 -24.51 6.29 25.75
CA GLN A 127 -24.20 6.08 24.33
C GLN A 127 -22.77 5.57 24.14
N PHE A 128 -21.80 6.18 24.84
CA PHE A 128 -20.40 5.76 24.85
C PHE A 128 -20.23 4.34 25.42
N ARG A 129 -20.95 4.03 26.51
CA ARG A 129 -20.96 2.67 27.09
C ARG A 129 -21.58 1.63 26.15
N GLN A 130 -22.56 2.01 25.32
CA GLN A 130 -23.11 1.13 24.28
C GLN A 130 -22.12 0.91 23.12
N LEU A 131 -21.42 1.96 22.67
CA LEU A 131 -20.38 1.90 21.63
C LEU A 131 -19.15 1.07 22.05
N THR A 132 -18.82 1.07 23.35
CA THR A 132 -17.67 0.36 23.92
C THR A 132 -18.02 -1.01 24.50
N SER A 133 -19.31 -1.30 24.73
CA SER A 133 -19.76 -2.62 25.20
C SER A 133 -19.52 -3.70 24.14
N HIS A 134 -19.39 -4.95 24.59
CA HIS A 134 -19.11 -6.11 23.72
C HIS A 134 -17.92 -5.78 22.83
N GLY A 135 -16.69 -5.67 23.34
CA GLY A 135 -15.41 -5.47 22.62
C GLY A 135 -15.30 -4.39 21.52
N GLY A 136 -16.23 -3.44 21.41
CA GLY A 136 -16.08 -2.24 20.59
C GLY A 136 -14.83 -1.42 20.91
N GLY A 137 -14.29 -1.56 22.13
CA GLY A 137 -12.99 -0.98 22.51
C GLY A 137 -11.83 -1.37 21.60
N TRP A 138 -11.79 -2.60 21.07
CA TRP A 138 -10.76 -3.02 20.11
C TRP A 138 -10.86 -2.29 18.78
N PHE A 139 -12.08 -1.99 18.32
CA PHE A 139 -12.31 -1.27 17.07
C PHE A 139 -11.92 0.20 17.19
N ILE A 140 -12.24 0.83 18.32
CA ILE A 140 -11.80 2.21 18.61
C ILE A 140 -10.29 2.26 18.76
N ALA A 141 -9.70 1.33 19.51
CA ALA A 141 -8.25 1.25 19.67
C ALA A 141 -7.55 1.08 18.32
N ALA A 142 -8.04 0.19 17.46
CA ALA A 142 -7.52 0.03 16.10
C ALA A 142 -7.63 1.31 15.28
N LEU A 143 -8.79 1.96 15.26
CA LEU A 143 -8.97 3.22 14.54
C LEU A 143 -7.94 4.27 15.00
N ILE A 144 -7.76 4.45 16.31
CA ILE A 144 -6.85 5.43 16.88
C ILE A 144 -5.39 5.07 16.61
N ILE A 145 -5.00 3.82 16.90
CA ILE A 145 -3.61 3.34 16.73
C ILE A 145 -3.19 3.45 15.26
N TRP A 146 -4.04 3.00 14.32
CA TRP A 146 -3.69 3.06 12.90
C TRP A 146 -3.71 4.48 12.35
N MET A 147 -4.59 5.34 12.86
CA MET A 147 -4.59 6.76 12.49
C MET A 147 -3.32 7.47 12.98
N ILE A 148 -2.90 7.23 14.23
CA ILE A 148 -1.65 7.78 14.78
C ILE A 148 -0.44 7.19 14.06
N GLY A 149 -0.39 5.87 13.88
CA GLY A 149 0.72 5.19 13.23
C GLY A 149 0.94 5.64 11.79
N ALA A 150 -0.14 5.80 11.01
CA ALA A 150 -0.05 6.35 9.67
C ALA A 150 0.36 7.83 9.66
N GLY A 151 -0.16 8.65 10.58
CA GLY A 151 0.25 10.05 10.71
C GLY A 151 1.74 10.18 11.05
N TRP A 152 2.23 9.34 11.98
CA TRP A 152 3.65 9.26 12.32
C TRP A 152 4.49 8.82 11.13
N LEU A 153 4.16 7.69 10.48
CA LEU A 153 4.95 7.16 9.37
C LEU A 153 5.01 8.15 8.19
N MET A 154 3.89 8.77 7.84
CA MET A 154 3.81 9.69 6.70
C MET A 154 4.49 11.03 7.01
N GLY A 155 4.20 11.62 8.17
CA GLY A 155 4.74 12.92 8.56
C GLY A 155 6.22 12.90 8.94
N SER A 156 6.72 11.80 9.52
CA SER A 156 8.14 11.67 9.89
C SER A 156 9.07 11.46 8.69
N THR A 157 8.56 10.97 7.56
CA THR A 157 9.39 10.61 6.40
C THR A 157 9.29 11.59 5.22
N PHE A 158 8.17 12.31 5.08
CA PHE A 158 8.03 13.34 4.04
C PHE A 158 7.18 14.50 4.53
N GLY A 159 7.66 15.74 4.36
CA GLY A 159 6.98 16.92 4.88
C GLY A 159 7.58 18.23 4.38
N LEU A 160 7.19 19.32 5.02
CA LEU A 160 7.79 20.64 4.82
C LEU A 160 8.67 20.97 6.03
N SER A 161 9.79 21.64 5.79
CA SER A 161 10.68 22.17 6.81
C SER A 161 11.00 23.63 6.46
N GLY A 162 10.23 24.56 7.04
CA GLY A 162 10.23 25.95 6.58
C GLY A 162 9.75 26.03 5.12
N PRO A 163 10.48 26.71 4.22
CA PRO A 163 10.13 26.79 2.80
C PRO A 163 10.49 25.52 2.01
N TYR A 164 11.32 24.62 2.57
CA TYR A 164 11.85 23.47 1.85
C TYR A 164 10.93 22.24 1.92
N ILE A 165 10.91 21.46 0.85
CA ILE A 165 10.38 20.10 0.86
C ILE A 165 11.43 19.18 1.48
N ARG A 166 11.03 18.42 2.50
CA ARG A 166 11.87 17.49 3.24
C ARG A 166 11.50 16.05 2.88
N ALA A 167 12.48 15.28 2.42
CA ALA A 167 12.37 13.84 2.28
C ALA A 167 13.43 13.16 3.16
N ALA A 168 13.00 12.21 3.98
CA ALA A 168 13.91 11.50 4.86
C ALA A 168 14.81 10.53 4.09
N TYR A 169 15.97 10.22 4.65
CA TYR A 169 16.98 9.40 4.00
C TYR A 169 16.47 8.00 3.59
N SER A 170 15.53 7.41 4.33
CA SER A 170 15.00 6.09 3.97
C SER A 170 14.07 6.10 2.76
N VAL A 171 13.57 7.28 2.34
CA VAL A 171 12.51 7.41 1.32
C VAL A 171 12.88 8.26 0.11
N PHE A 172 13.91 9.11 0.17
CA PHE A 172 14.17 10.13 -0.85
C PHE A 172 14.32 9.58 -2.28
N SER A 173 14.95 8.41 -2.44
CA SER A 173 15.19 7.79 -3.74
C SER A 173 13.87 7.49 -4.47
N ASP A 174 12.92 6.85 -3.79
CA ASP A 174 11.58 6.63 -4.32
C ASP A 174 10.81 7.95 -4.50
N PHE A 175 11.03 8.92 -3.62
CA PHE A 175 10.33 10.20 -3.69
C PHE A 175 10.75 11.07 -4.88
N ALA A 176 11.95 10.91 -5.44
CA ALA A 176 12.39 11.63 -6.64
C ALA A 176 11.42 11.48 -7.82
N PRO A 177 11.16 10.28 -8.36
CA PRO A 177 10.18 10.11 -9.43
C PRO A 177 8.75 10.40 -8.97
N HIS A 178 8.41 10.16 -7.70
CA HIS A 178 7.07 10.41 -7.19
C HIS A 178 6.71 11.90 -7.16
N THR A 179 7.60 12.76 -6.66
CA THR A 179 7.37 14.22 -6.64
C THR A 179 7.39 14.79 -8.05
N ALA A 180 8.27 14.29 -8.93
CA ALA A 180 8.30 14.66 -10.33
C ALA A 180 6.97 14.36 -11.03
N LEU A 181 6.41 13.15 -10.84
CA LEU A 181 5.09 12.79 -11.38
C LEU A 181 3.99 13.72 -10.88
N VAL A 182 3.94 13.99 -9.57
CA VAL A 182 2.94 14.89 -8.97
C VAL A 182 3.02 16.30 -9.57
N ARG A 183 4.23 16.83 -9.76
CA ARG A 183 4.47 18.16 -10.32
C ARG A 183 4.19 18.23 -11.81
N SER A 184 4.50 17.17 -12.56
CA SER A 184 4.20 17.08 -14.00
C SER A 184 2.71 17.25 -14.31
N PHE A 185 1.81 16.76 -13.45
CA PHE A 185 0.37 17.01 -13.63
C PHE A 185 -0.05 18.39 -13.14
N SER A 186 0.40 18.79 -11.95
CA SER A 186 -0.09 20.01 -11.31
C SER A 186 0.43 21.29 -11.97
N HIS A 187 1.65 21.28 -12.51
CA HIS A 187 2.30 22.45 -13.12
C HIS A 187 2.79 22.21 -14.57
N GLY A 188 2.96 20.96 -15.02
CA GLY A 188 3.48 20.63 -16.35
C GLY A 188 2.45 20.12 -17.39
N MET A 189 1.15 20.13 -17.08
CA MET A 189 0.08 19.65 -17.98
C MET A 189 0.37 18.29 -18.68
N ASN A 190 0.95 17.32 -17.97
CA ASN A 190 1.43 16.03 -18.53
C ASN A 190 0.33 15.11 -19.12
N PHE A 191 -0.15 15.47 -20.32
CA PHE A 191 -1.13 14.80 -21.16
C PHE A 191 -0.67 14.90 -22.63
N PRO A 192 -0.55 13.80 -23.40
CA PRO A 192 -0.52 12.42 -22.93
C PRO A 192 0.52 12.23 -21.82
N THR A 193 0.31 11.25 -20.95
CA THR A 193 1.16 11.10 -19.77
C THR A 193 2.49 10.46 -20.14
N GLU A 194 3.56 11.16 -19.80
CA GLU A 194 4.95 10.72 -19.94
C GLU A 194 5.63 10.49 -18.59
N TYR A 195 6.72 9.71 -18.62
CA TYR A 195 7.57 9.54 -17.46
C TYR A 195 8.52 10.76 -17.29
N PRO A 196 8.47 11.50 -16.17
CA PRO A 196 9.22 12.76 -16.02
C PRO A 196 10.74 12.66 -16.15
N HIS A 197 11.31 11.48 -15.90
CA HIS A 197 12.74 11.22 -16.05
C HIS A 197 13.10 10.65 -17.43
N PHE A 198 12.15 10.48 -18.35
CA PHE A 198 12.37 9.82 -19.63
C PHE A 198 11.30 10.23 -20.66
N ALA A 199 11.27 11.53 -20.99
CA ALA A 199 10.31 12.11 -21.91
C ALA A 199 10.34 11.49 -23.32
N GLY A 200 9.23 11.56 -24.05
CA GLY A 200 9.08 11.05 -25.41
C GLY A 200 9.00 9.52 -25.52
N ASP A 201 8.74 8.82 -24.41
CA ASP A 201 8.67 7.34 -24.39
C ASP A 201 7.45 6.79 -23.61
N GLY A 202 6.43 7.63 -23.44
CA GLY A 202 5.22 7.31 -22.67
C GLY A 202 5.52 6.97 -21.21
N ILE A 203 4.65 6.18 -20.59
CA ILE A 203 4.81 5.71 -19.21
C ILE A 203 4.40 4.24 -19.06
N SER A 204 5.33 3.44 -18.55
CA SER A 204 5.12 2.02 -18.23
C SER A 204 4.78 1.80 -16.74
N TYR A 205 5.00 2.82 -15.91
CA TYR A 205 4.76 2.81 -14.47
C TYR A 205 3.31 3.20 -14.10
N HIS A 206 2.76 2.59 -13.05
CA HIS A 206 1.41 2.94 -12.54
C HIS A 206 1.39 4.34 -11.90
N PHE A 207 0.92 5.35 -12.62
CA PHE A 207 1.01 6.74 -12.19
C PHE A 207 -0.26 7.30 -11.54
N LEU A 208 -1.42 6.61 -11.60
CA LEU A 208 -2.70 7.24 -11.26
C LEU A 208 -2.84 7.67 -9.79
N PHE A 209 -2.11 7.02 -8.88
CA PHE A 209 -2.01 7.49 -7.50
C PHE A 209 -1.30 8.85 -7.44
N TYR A 210 -0.25 9.04 -8.22
CA TYR A 210 0.48 10.30 -8.31
C TYR A 210 -0.28 11.35 -9.10
N PHE A 211 -1.10 10.96 -10.08
CA PHE A 211 -2.10 11.85 -10.66
C PHE A 211 -3.13 12.31 -9.62
N LEU A 212 -3.64 11.43 -8.75
CA LEU A 212 -4.51 11.84 -7.63
C LEU A 212 -3.80 12.88 -6.75
N ALA A 213 -2.55 12.64 -6.37
CA ALA A 213 -1.78 13.60 -5.59
C ALA A 213 -1.53 14.91 -6.38
N GLY A 214 -1.20 14.85 -7.67
CA GLY A 214 -1.09 16.01 -8.55
C GLY A 214 -2.37 16.82 -8.61
N ASN A 215 -3.52 16.16 -8.72
CA ASN A 215 -4.83 16.81 -8.71
C ASN A 215 -5.13 17.50 -7.38
N LEU A 216 -4.81 16.85 -6.25
CA LEU A 216 -4.97 17.44 -4.94
C LEU A 216 -4.06 18.66 -4.75
N HIS A 217 -2.84 18.59 -5.27
CA HIS A 217 -1.89 19.69 -5.24
C HIS A 217 -2.36 20.87 -6.10
N PHE A 218 -2.79 20.60 -7.34
CA PHE A 218 -3.42 21.56 -8.25
C PHE A 218 -4.63 22.28 -7.62
N LEU A 219 -5.44 21.56 -6.84
CA LEU A 219 -6.58 22.12 -6.11
C LEU A 219 -6.20 22.87 -4.80
N GLY A 220 -4.91 23.10 -4.57
CA GLY A 220 -4.36 23.95 -3.52
C GLY A 220 -3.99 23.24 -2.22
N LEU A 221 -3.78 21.92 -2.21
CA LEU A 221 -3.08 21.28 -1.08
C LEU A 221 -1.56 21.42 -1.25
N PRO A 222 -0.78 21.64 -0.18
CA PRO A 222 0.67 21.52 -0.26
C PRO A 222 1.07 20.11 -0.74
N ILE A 223 2.15 20.00 -1.52
CA ILE A 223 2.59 18.72 -2.10
C ILE A 223 2.77 17.61 -1.05
N SER A 224 3.26 17.98 0.14
CA SER A 224 3.39 17.09 1.30
C SER A 224 2.06 16.46 1.69
N TRP A 225 1.00 17.27 1.84
CA TRP A 225 -0.35 16.79 2.15
C TRP A 225 -1.00 16.08 0.96
N ALA A 226 -0.73 16.52 -0.26
CA ALA A 226 -1.27 15.92 -1.47
C ALA A 226 -0.82 14.45 -1.64
N ILE A 227 0.40 14.12 -1.23
CA ILE A 227 0.91 12.74 -1.18
C ILE A 227 0.55 12.04 0.14
N ASN A 228 0.77 12.69 1.28
CA ASN A 228 0.62 12.06 2.59
C ASN A 228 -0.84 11.73 2.93
N LEU A 229 -1.82 12.56 2.54
CA LEU A 229 -3.22 12.33 2.91
C LEU A 229 -3.82 11.09 2.23
N PRO A 230 -3.71 10.88 0.90
CA PRO A 230 -4.12 9.61 0.27
C PRO A 230 -3.39 8.40 0.84
N SER A 231 -2.10 8.54 1.15
CA SER A 231 -1.29 7.47 1.76
C SER A 231 -1.77 7.10 3.16
N TRP A 232 -2.09 8.12 3.97
CA TRP A 232 -2.65 7.98 5.31
C TRP A 232 -3.99 7.24 5.27
N LEU A 233 -4.89 7.67 4.38
CA LEU A 233 -6.17 7.01 4.15
C LEU A 233 -5.98 5.57 3.64
N GLY A 234 -4.95 5.31 2.84
CA GLY A 234 -4.54 3.97 2.39
C GLY A 234 -4.16 3.05 3.54
N LEU A 235 -3.23 3.45 4.41
CA LEU A 235 -2.82 2.65 5.57
C LEU A 235 -3.99 2.39 6.51
N LEU A 236 -4.80 3.42 6.78
CA LEU A 236 -5.96 3.29 7.64
C LEU A 236 -7.00 2.34 7.05
N SER A 237 -7.36 2.53 5.78
CA SER A 237 -8.33 1.69 5.08
C SER A 237 -7.86 0.23 5.04
N PHE A 238 -6.62 -0.02 4.63
CA PHE A 238 -6.02 -1.35 4.59
C PHE A 238 -6.11 -2.04 5.95
N SER A 239 -5.70 -1.37 7.03
CA SER A 239 -5.70 -1.92 8.39
C SER A 239 -7.12 -2.25 8.88
N LEU A 240 -8.08 -1.37 8.60
CA LEU A 240 -9.49 -1.59 8.97
C LEU A 240 -10.10 -2.74 8.14
N LEU A 241 -9.78 -2.87 6.85
CA LEU A 241 -10.26 -3.95 5.99
C LEU A 241 -9.63 -5.30 6.39
N LEU A 242 -8.33 -5.33 6.65
CA LEU A 242 -7.63 -6.53 7.10
C LEU A 242 -8.15 -6.98 8.48
N GLY A 243 -8.32 -6.04 9.42
CA GLY A 243 -8.96 -6.29 10.70
C GLY A 243 -10.42 -6.74 10.57
N THR A 244 -11.18 -6.19 9.61
CA THR A 244 -12.53 -6.65 9.29
C THR A 244 -12.51 -8.11 8.84
N LEU A 245 -11.64 -8.47 7.88
CA LEU A 245 -11.50 -9.83 7.40
C LEU A 245 -11.12 -10.79 8.54
N ALA A 246 -10.20 -10.38 9.42
CA ALA A 246 -9.77 -11.16 10.58
C ALA A 246 -10.96 -11.47 11.52
N VAL A 247 -11.72 -10.45 11.92
CA VAL A 247 -12.90 -10.62 12.78
C VAL A 247 -13.97 -11.44 12.09
N GLN A 248 -14.17 -11.28 10.78
CA GLN A 248 -15.18 -12.05 10.06
C GLN A 248 -14.85 -13.53 10.03
N LEU A 249 -13.61 -13.89 9.73
CA LEU A 249 -13.21 -15.29 9.64
C LEU A 249 -13.15 -15.99 11.00
N THR A 250 -12.89 -15.26 12.08
CA THR A 250 -12.58 -15.86 13.39
C THR A 250 -13.61 -15.59 14.49
N GLY A 251 -14.43 -14.54 14.33
CA GLY A 251 -15.36 -14.04 15.36
C GLY A 251 -14.70 -13.26 16.50
N LYS A 252 -13.39 -12.99 16.45
CA LYS A 252 -12.62 -12.44 17.57
C LYS A 252 -12.26 -10.97 17.39
N ALA A 253 -12.89 -10.07 18.16
CA ALA A 253 -12.67 -8.61 18.05
C ALA A 253 -11.21 -8.17 18.23
N VAL A 254 -10.42 -8.84 19.08
CA VAL A 254 -9.01 -8.47 19.30
C VAL A 254 -8.18 -8.54 18.01
N LEU A 255 -8.55 -9.43 17.07
CA LEU A 255 -7.86 -9.57 15.79
C LEU A 255 -8.08 -8.37 14.86
N TYR A 256 -9.06 -7.52 15.14
CA TYR A 256 -9.24 -6.26 14.41
C TYR A 256 -8.03 -5.33 14.56
N LEU A 257 -7.36 -5.37 15.73
CA LEU A 257 -6.10 -4.67 15.97
C LEU A 257 -4.90 -5.59 15.75
N LEU A 258 -4.95 -6.82 16.29
CA LEU A 258 -3.77 -7.70 16.34
C LEU A 258 -3.31 -8.16 14.96
N SER A 259 -4.21 -8.47 14.01
CA SER A 259 -3.78 -8.98 12.70
C SER A 259 -3.03 -7.95 11.85
N PRO A 260 -3.49 -6.69 11.73
CA PRO A 260 -2.66 -5.64 11.12
C PRO A 260 -1.40 -5.35 11.93
N ALA A 261 -1.44 -5.44 13.27
CA ALA A 261 -0.24 -5.26 14.09
C ALA A 261 0.84 -6.31 13.80
N MET A 262 0.48 -7.58 13.68
CA MET A 262 1.42 -8.65 13.31
C MET A 262 1.95 -8.51 11.88
N PHE A 263 1.24 -7.81 11.00
CA PHE A 263 1.71 -7.53 9.65
C PHE A 263 2.75 -6.42 9.64
N PHE A 264 2.44 -5.25 10.25
CA PHE A 264 3.39 -4.14 10.31
C PHE A 264 4.56 -4.40 11.26
N LEU A 265 4.33 -5.17 12.32
CA LEU A 265 5.36 -5.68 13.21
C LEU A 265 5.75 -7.09 12.74
N ARG A 266 6.41 -7.16 11.59
CA ARG A 266 6.65 -8.43 10.89
C ARG A 266 7.35 -9.46 11.79
N SER A 267 7.00 -10.72 11.58
CA SER A 267 7.79 -11.85 12.09
C SER A 267 8.94 -12.14 11.15
N SER A 268 10.13 -12.35 11.71
CA SER A 268 11.34 -12.75 10.98
C SER A 268 12.39 -13.23 11.97
N LEU A 269 13.34 -14.04 11.51
CA LEU A 269 14.51 -14.42 12.30
C LEU A 269 15.57 -13.32 12.37
N ALA A 270 15.45 -12.24 11.59
CA ALA A 270 16.41 -11.13 11.51
C ALA A 270 16.82 -10.55 12.88
N PHE A 271 15.88 -10.39 13.82
CA PHE A 271 16.20 -9.95 15.17
C PHE A 271 17.13 -10.92 15.90
N TRP A 272 16.88 -12.22 15.76
CA TRP A 272 17.63 -13.27 16.45
C TRP A 272 19.00 -13.50 15.82
N THR A 273 19.09 -13.43 14.49
CA THR A 273 20.37 -13.50 13.77
C THR A 273 21.23 -12.28 14.07
N HIS A 274 20.67 -11.08 13.99
CA HIS A 274 21.36 -9.85 14.40
C HIS A 274 21.82 -9.91 15.85
N LEU A 275 20.96 -10.40 16.75
CA LEU A 275 21.31 -10.53 18.15
C LEU A 275 22.47 -11.50 18.38
N ARG A 276 22.40 -12.69 17.76
CA ARG A 276 23.48 -13.68 17.83
C ARG A 276 24.80 -13.09 17.35
N ASP A 277 24.77 -12.38 16.23
CA ASP A 277 25.97 -11.83 15.61
C ASP A 277 26.57 -10.71 16.47
N TRP A 278 25.72 -9.86 17.05
CA TRP A 278 26.16 -8.86 18.03
C TRP A 278 26.77 -9.50 19.28
N LEU A 279 26.16 -10.55 19.84
CA LEU A 279 26.72 -11.27 20.99
C LEU A 279 28.08 -11.89 20.69
N ASN A 280 28.25 -12.46 19.50
CA ASN A 280 29.52 -13.02 19.05
C ASN A 280 30.59 -11.92 18.92
N GLN A 281 30.24 -10.74 18.38
CA GLN A 281 31.15 -9.59 18.32
C GLN A 281 31.55 -9.10 19.71
N GLN A 282 30.60 -9.00 20.66
CA GLN A 282 30.91 -8.61 22.04
C GLN A 282 31.83 -9.63 22.73
N ALA A 283 31.64 -10.92 22.47
CA ALA A 283 32.52 -11.98 22.99
C ALA A 283 33.95 -11.87 22.43
N LEU A 284 34.11 -11.52 21.15
CA LEU A 284 35.42 -11.27 20.53
C LEU A 284 36.11 -10.02 21.12
N ILE A 285 35.37 -8.93 21.35
CA ILE A 285 35.90 -7.70 21.95
C ILE A 285 36.32 -7.95 23.42
N SER A 286 35.56 -8.79 24.13
CA SER A 286 35.81 -9.16 25.53
C SER A 286 36.89 -10.25 25.71
N SER A 287 37.68 -10.54 24.66
CA SER A 287 38.78 -11.52 24.70
C SER A 287 39.93 -11.15 25.63
N HIS A 288 39.91 -9.96 26.25
CA HIS A 288 40.66 -9.65 27.47
C HIS A 288 39.76 -9.88 28.71
N TYR A 289 40.06 -10.99 29.42
CA TYR A 289 39.32 -11.69 30.47
C TYR A 289 38.54 -10.84 31.52
N PRO A 290 37.40 -11.32 32.08
CA PRO A 290 36.56 -12.46 31.68
C PRO A 290 35.35 -12.04 30.80
N PRO A 291 34.79 -12.96 29.97
CA PRO A 291 33.57 -12.68 29.21
C PRO A 291 32.41 -12.38 30.16
N SER A 292 32.04 -11.11 30.23
CA SER A 292 30.85 -10.68 30.99
C SER A 292 29.64 -10.71 30.07
N LEU A 293 28.51 -11.18 30.59
CA LEU A 293 27.24 -11.02 29.89
C LEU A 293 27.03 -9.51 29.65
N PRO A 294 26.56 -9.11 28.46
CA PRO A 294 26.35 -7.70 28.19
C PRO A 294 25.40 -7.12 29.23
N THR A 295 25.78 -5.96 29.77
CA THR A 295 24.98 -5.24 30.76
C THR A 295 23.65 -4.80 30.13
N PRO A 296 22.56 -4.69 30.90
CA PRO A 296 21.28 -4.20 30.38
C PRO A 296 21.38 -2.86 29.62
N ARG A 297 22.37 -2.02 29.97
CA ARG A 297 22.66 -0.78 29.25
C ARG A 297 23.18 -1.05 27.84
N GLN A 298 24.18 -1.91 27.67
CA GLN A 298 24.70 -2.28 26.35
C GLN A 298 23.62 -2.89 25.44
N TRP A 299 22.72 -3.69 26.02
CA TRP A 299 21.54 -4.21 25.31
C TRP A 299 20.61 -3.10 24.84
N LEU A 300 20.25 -2.18 25.74
CA LEU A 300 19.39 -1.05 25.40
C LEU A 300 20.05 -0.13 24.37
N ASP A 301 21.36 0.08 24.47
CA ASP A 301 22.11 0.93 23.54
C ASP A 301 22.11 0.35 22.12
N MET A 302 22.36 -0.96 21.98
CA MET A 302 22.28 -1.68 20.70
C MET A 302 20.90 -1.53 20.06
N LEU A 303 19.83 -1.75 20.83
CA LEU A 303 18.46 -1.62 20.31
C LEU A 303 18.08 -0.18 19.99
N TRP A 304 18.53 0.79 20.79
CA TRP A 304 18.04 2.16 20.71
C TRP A 304 18.73 3.01 19.64
N HIS A 305 19.99 2.69 19.30
CA HIS A 305 20.82 3.46 18.36
C HIS A 305 21.02 2.78 17.00
N GLN A 306 20.44 1.59 16.77
CA GLN A 306 20.47 0.93 15.47
C GLN A 306 19.80 1.81 14.39
N SER A 307 20.53 2.10 13.32
CA SER A 307 20.06 2.92 12.18
C SER A 307 20.14 2.22 10.82
N ALA A 308 20.76 1.04 10.75
CA ALA A 308 20.72 0.17 9.59
C ALA A 308 19.67 -0.92 9.77
N PHE A 309 18.94 -1.25 8.70
CA PHE A 309 18.01 -2.37 8.73
C PHE A 309 18.75 -3.68 9.04
N ILE A 310 18.06 -4.59 9.72
CA ILE A 310 18.61 -5.85 10.20
C ILE A 310 18.08 -7.03 9.38
N GLY A 311 18.91 -8.05 9.23
CA GLY A 311 18.57 -9.29 8.55
C GLY A 311 19.77 -9.87 7.83
N SER A 312 19.58 -11.05 7.27
CA SER A 312 20.62 -11.83 6.59
C SER A 312 20.24 -12.20 5.16
N THR A 313 19.06 -11.75 4.70
CA THR A 313 18.58 -12.02 3.35
C THR A 313 19.00 -10.91 2.38
N PRO A 314 19.08 -11.21 1.07
CA PRO A 314 19.41 -10.19 0.07
C PRO A 314 18.50 -8.96 0.17
N HIS A 315 19.11 -7.78 0.19
CA HIS A 315 18.45 -6.48 0.27
C HIS A 315 17.66 -6.20 1.57
N ASP A 316 17.95 -6.92 2.67
CA ASP A 316 17.43 -6.54 4.00
C ASP A 316 17.88 -5.12 4.40
N ASP A 317 19.07 -4.70 3.97
CA ASP A 317 19.63 -3.36 4.19
C ASP A 317 18.82 -2.22 3.55
N TRP A 318 17.98 -2.53 2.57
CA TRP A 318 17.04 -1.56 1.96
C TRP A 318 15.76 -1.39 2.77
N GLY A 319 15.55 -2.23 3.79
CA GLY A 319 14.30 -2.31 4.52
C GLY A 319 13.15 -2.90 3.68
N LEU A 320 13.48 -3.76 2.70
CA LEU A 320 12.58 -4.35 1.70
C LEU A 320 11.37 -5.11 2.28
N TRP A 321 11.44 -5.46 3.56
CA TRP A 321 10.47 -6.31 4.23
C TRP A 321 9.76 -5.65 5.38
N GLY A 322 10.32 -4.53 5.86
CA GLY A 322 9.88 -3.84 7.06
C GLY A 322 8.87 -2.75 6.78
N ILE A 323 8.59 -1.97 7.82
CA ILE A 323 7.66 -0.84 7.76
C ILE A 323 8.08 0.25 6.76
N ASN A 324 9.36 0.30 6.37
CA ASN A 324 9.90 1.28 5.42
C ASN A 324 9.29 1.16 4.02
N VAL A 325 8.90 -0.04 3.59
CA VAL A 325 8.23 -0.24 2.29
C VAL A 325 6.98 0.63 2.18
N PHE A 326 6.22 0.77 3.27
CA PHE A 326 4.99 1.57 3.30
C PHE A 326 5.27 3.08 3.43
N ALA A 327 6.50 3.46 3.78
CA ALA A 327 6.97 4.82 3.71
C ALA A 327 7.38 5.20 2.28
N ASN A 328 8.17 4.33 1.64
CA ASN A 328 8.69 4.47 0.29
C ASN A 328 7.58 4.41 -0.76
N GLN A 329 6.81 3.32 -0.76
CA GLN A 329 5.78 3.04 -1.75
C GLN A 329 4.41 3.50 -1.25
N ARG A 330 4.22 4.82 -1.21
CA ARG A 330 3.00 5.50 -0.73
C ARG A 330 1.69 5.01 -1.35
N HIS A 331 1.74 4.55 -2.60
CA HIS A 331 0.61 4.02 -3.36
C HIS A 331 0.30 2.54 -3.05
N LEU A 332 1.18 1.80 -2.38
CA LEU A 332 1.01 0.35 -2.13
C LEU A 332 -0.24 0.04 -1.31
N LEU A 333 -0.34 0.57 -0.09
CA LEU A 333 -1.49 0.32 0.79
C LEU A 333 -2.84 0.83 0.22
N PRO A 334 -2.90 1.97 -0.50
CA PRO A 334 -4.03 2.30 -1.36
C PRO A 334 -4.46 1.17 -2.31
N GLY A 335 -3.53 0.64 -3.11
CA GLY A 335 -3.80 -0.48 -4.03
C GLY A 335 -4.26 -1.73 -3.29
N LEU A 336 -3.58 -2.09 -2.19
CA LEU A 336 -3.95 -3.25 -1.37
C LEU A 336 -5.29 -3.08 -0.67
N SER A 337 -5.72 -1.85 -0.37
CA SER A 337 -7.05 -1.58 0.17
C SER A 337 -8.15 -1.91 -0.85
N VAL A 338 -7.96 -1.54 -2.12
CA VAL A 338 -8.89 -1.91 -3.20
C VAL A 338 -8.91 -3.43 -3.39
N MET A 339 -7.74 -4.07 -3.42
CA MET A 339 -7.60 -5.52 -3.49
C MET A 339 -8.38 -6.21 -2.34
N LEU A 340 -8.15 -5.81 -1.09
CA LEU A 340 -8.85 -6.39 0.07
C LEU A 340 -10.34 -6.12 0.01
N LEU A 341 -10.79 -4.94 -0.41
CA LEU A 341 -12.21 -4.63 -0.56
C LEU A 341 -12.86 -5.59 -1.56
N VAL A 342 -12.28 -5.76 -2.75
CA VAL A 342 -12.80 -6.69 -3.76
C VAL A 342 -12.74 -8.14 -3.27
N PHE A 343 -11.65 -8.54 -2.62
CA PHE A 343 -11.52 -9.88 -2.07
C PHE A 343 -12.59 -10.18 -1.02
N ILE A 344 -12.82 -9.29 -0.05
CA ILE A 344 -13.87 -9.44 0.97
C ILE A 344 -15.24 -9.47 0.29
N LEU A 345 -15.48 -8.66 -0.74
CA LEU A 345 -16.71 -8.71 -1.54
C LEU A 345 -16.91 -10.08 -2.18
N MET A 346 -15.87 -10.70 -2.75
CA MET A 346 -16.01 -11.99 -3.45
C MET A 346 -15.95 -13.21 -2.55
N LEU A 347 -15.45 -13.08 -1.31
CA LEU A 347 -15.27 -14.17 -0.36
C LEU A 347 -16.52 -15.00 -0.03
N PRO A 348 -17.76 -14.46 0.02
CA PRO A 348 -18.96 -15.26 0.21
C PRO A 348 -19.14 -16.37 -0.84
N ASP A 349 -18.63 -16.20 -2.05
CA ASP A 349 -18.74 -17.21 -3.12
C ASP A 349 -17.87 -18.44 -2.86
N LEU A 350 -16.84 -18.31 -2.03
CA LEU A 350 -16.09 -19.43 -1.48
C LEU A 350 -16.78 -20.00 -0.23
N ILE A 351 -17.09 -19.16 0.75
CA ILE A 351 -17.56 -19.60 2.07
C ILE A 351 -18.94 -20.28 2.00
N ASP A 352 -19.92 -19.66 1.34
CA ASP A 352 -21.27 -20.21 1.26
C ASP A 352 -21.29 -21.54 0.51
N TRP A 353 -20.48 -21.64 -0.55
CA TRP A 353 -20.32 -22.86 -1.32
C TRP A 353 -19.73 -23.99 -0.48
N GLN A 354 -18.67 -23.70 0.27
CA GLN A 354 -17.99 -24.68 1.11
C GLN A 354 -18.83 -25.16 2.29
N ARG A 355 -19.75 -24.33 2.80
CA ARG A 355 -20.73 -24.74 3.81
C ARG A 355 -21.81 -25.67 3.26
N GLN A 356 -22.21 -25.47 2.02
CA GLN A 356 -23.31 -26.23 1.40
C GLN A 356 -22.85 -27.54 0.78
N ARG A 357 -21.61 -27.63 0.28
CA ARG A 357 -21.11 -28.79 -0.47
C ARG A 357 -19.61 -29.05 -0.20
N PRO A 358 -19.27 -30.01 0.67
CA PRO A 358 -17.88 -30.23 1.09
C PRO A 358 -17.02 -31.11 0.15
N ILE A 359 -17.59 -31.85 -0.83
CA ILE A 359 -16.86 -32.93 -1.56
C ILE A 359 -16.46 -32.52 -2.98
N TRP A 360 -15.17 -32.27 -3.23
CA TRP A 360 -14.55 -31.77 -4.48
C TRP A 360 -15.00 -32.36 -5.84
N GLN A 361 -15.43 -33.63 -5.91
CA GLN A 361 -15.51 -34.38 -7.17
C GLN A 361 -16.66 -33.98 -8.12
N GLU A 362 -17.74 -33.35 -7.63
CA GLU A 362 -18.86 -32.88 -8.49
C GLU A 362 -18.76 -31.40 -8.90
N HIS A 363 -17.70 -30.68 -8.51
CA HIS A 363 -17.72 -29.22 -8.45
C HIS A 363 -17.33 -28.48 -9.73
N LEU A 364 -16.42 -29.03 -10.55
CA LEU A 364 -15.85 -28.29 -11.70
C LEU A 364 -16.84 -28.15 -12.86
N VAL A 365 -17.70 -29.15 -13.08
CA VAL A 365 -18.59 -29.24 -14.26
C VAL A 365 -20.05 -28.88 -13.93
N SER A 366 -20.40 -28.80 -12.64
CA SER A 366 -21.80 -28.53 -12.25
C SER A 366 -22.25 -27.13 -12.64
N ARG A 367 -23.40 -27.02 -13.33
CA ARG A 367 -24.02 -25.74 -13.72
C ARG A 367 -24.20 -24.77 -12.55
N HIS A 368 -24.44 -25.30 -11.35
CA HIS A 368 -24.63 -24.54 -10.11
C HIS A 368 -23.35 -23.87 -9.60
N ALA A 369 -22.17 -24.39 -9.95
CA ALA A 369 -20.89 -23.76 -9.60
C ALA A 369 -20.55 -22.57 -10.51
N TRP A 370 -21.13 -22.51 -11.72
CA TRP A 370 -20.78 -21.51 -12.73
C TRP A 370 -21.70 -20.28 -12.73
N LEU A 371 -23.00 -20.45 -12.54
CA LEU A 371 -23.98 -19.38 -12.70
C LEU A 371 -24.28 -18.61 -11.39
N PRO A 372 -24.49 -17.27 -11.46
CA PRO A 372 -24.83 -16.45 -10.30
C PRO A 372 -26.19 -16.81 -9.71
N VAL A 373 -26.24 -17.00 -8.40
CA VAL A 373 -27.40 -17.52 -7.67
C VAL A 373 -28.46 -16.45 -7.36
N GLY A 374 -28.14 -15.13 -7.45
CA GLY A 374 -29.13 -14.09 -7.17
C GLY A 374 -28.74 -12.65 -7.55
N PRO A 375 -29.70 -11.70 -7.50
CA PRO A 375 -29.49 -10.30 -7.87
C PRO A 375 -28.47 -9.57 -6.99
N ASP A 376 -28.37 -9.92 -5.70
CA ASP A 376 -27.38 -9.31 -4.79
C ASP A 376 -25.95 -9.76 -5.10
N ASP A 377 -25.77 -11.02 -5.50
CA ASP A 377 -24.46 -11.51 -5.95
C ASP A 377 -24.04 -10.82 -7.27
N ARG A 378 -24.99 -10.51 -8.17
CA ARG A 378 -24.71 -9.74 -9.40
C ARG A 378 -24.31 -8.30 -9.12
N ARG A 379 -25.00 -7.60 -8.21
CA ARG A 379 -24.64 -6.21 -7.82
C ARG A 379 -23.23 -6.15 -7.24
N ARG A 380 -22.90 -7.10 -6.37
CA ARG A 380 -21.57 -7.23 -5.78
C ARG A 380 -20.50 -7.50 -6.83
N ALA A 381 -20.74 -8.44 -7.74
CA ALA A 381 -19.83 -8.75 -8.84
C ALA A 381 -19.64 -7.56 -9.78
N LEU A 382 -20.69 -6.80 -10.10
CA LEU A 382 -20.59 -5.58 -10.92
C LEU A 382 -19.74 -4.50 -10.24
N PHE A 383 -19.88 -4.36 -8.91
CA PHE A 383 -19.06 -3.41 -8.16
C PHE A 383 -17.59 -3.86 -8.07
N ALA A 384 -17.36 -5.15 -7.84
CA ALA A 384 -16.02 -5.75 -7.91
C ALA A 384 -15.40 -5.53 -9.31
N LEU A 385 -16.16 -5.76 -10.38
CA LEU A 385 -15.76 -5.52 -11.76
C LEU A 385 -15.31 -4.07 -11.95
N LEU A 386 -16.13 -3.09 -11.54
CA LEU A 386 -15.82 -1.66 -11.68
C LEU A 386 -14.48 -1.29 -11.02
N LEU A 387 -14.25 -1.75 -9.79
CA LEU A 387 -12.99 -1.47 -9.08
C LEU A 387 -11.80 -2.18 -9.72
N THR A 388 -12.01 -3.42 -10.17
CA THR A 388 -10.95 -4.26 -10.73
C THR A 388 -10.44 -3.72 -12.06
N VAL A 389 -11.32 -3.24 -12.96
CA VAL A 389 -10.89 -2.67 -14.25
C VAL A 389 -10.12 -1.36 -14.08
N MET A 390 -10.32 -0.65 -12.98
CA MET A 390 -9.63 0.61 -12.66
C MET A 390 -8.31 0.43 -11.91
N LEU A 391 -8.01 -0.79 -11.42
CA LEU A 391 -6.85 -1.05 -10.59
C LEU A 391 -5.50 -1.15 -11.34
N PRO A 392 -5.37 -1.58 -12.62
CA PRO A 392 -4.06 -1.85 -13.25
C PRO A 392 -3.06 -0.69 -13.17
N TYR A 393 -3.38 0.49 -13.75
CA TYR A 393 -2.51 1.67 -13.68
C TYR A 393 -2.65 2.48 -12.38
N PHE A 394 -3.54 2.08 -11.48
CA PHE A 394 -3.53 2.59 -10.11
C PHE A 394 -2.49 1.84 -9.25
N HIS A 395 -2.43 0.51 -9.40
CA HIS A 395 -1.38 -0.34 -8.84
C HIS A 395 -1.33 -1.73 -9.52
N GLY A 396 -0.27 -2.01 -10.28
CA GLY A 396 -0.10 -3.26 -11.04
C GLY A 396 -0.01 -4.52 -10.15
N SER A 397 0.89 -4.55 -9.17
CA SER A 397 1.08 -5.74 -8.31
C SER A 397 -0.17 -6.08 -7.47
N ALA A 398 -0.91 -5.07 -7.00
CA ALA A 398 -2.19 -5.28 -6.30
C ALA A 398 -3.24 -5.91 -7.24
N THR A 399 -3.23 -5.55 -8.52
CA THR A 399 -4.09 -6.16 -9.54
C THR A 399 -3.77 -7.64 -9.73
N ILE A 400 -2.49 -7.98 -9.91
CA ILE A 400 -2.06 -9.38 -10.07
C ILE A 400 -2.39 -10.20 -8.82
N ALA A 401 -2.09 -9.67 -7.62
CA ALA A 401 -2.45 -10.33 -6.37
C ALA A 401 -3.96 -10.53 -6.22
N LEU A 402 -4.79 -9.55 -6.60
CA LEU A 402 -6.24 -9.69 -6.63
C LEU A 402 -6.67 -10.82 -7.56
N LEU A 403 -6.14 -10.88 -8.77
CA LEU A 403 -6.45 -11.94 -9.74
C LEU A 403 -6.09 -13.33 -9.22
N LEU A 404 -4.94 -13.46 -8.56
CA LEU A 404 -4.51 -14.72 -7.92
C LEU A 404 -5.47 -15.15 -6.81
N LEU A 405 -5.91 -14.21 -5.97
CA LEU A 405 -6.89 -14.49 -4.91
C LEU A 405 -8.27 -14.85 -5.50
N LEU A 406 -8.72 -14.15 -6.54
CA LEU A 406 -9.97 -14.46 -7.24
C LEU A 406 -9.90 -15.81 -7.97
N ALA A 407 -8.75 -16.18 -8.52
CA ALA A 407 -8.52 -17.50 -9.10
C ALA A 407 -8.64 -18.60 -8.04
N GLY A 408 -8.07 -18.38 -6.85
CA GLY A 408 -8.26 -19.29 -5.71
C GLY A 408 -9.73 -19.43 -5.29
N ILE A 409 -10.48 -18.33 -5.26
CA ILE A 409 -11.94 -18.37 -5.04
C ILE A 409 -12.63 -19.14 -6.18
N ALA A 410 -12.26 -18.94 -7.44
CA ALA A 410 -12.89 -19.61 -8.58
C ALA A 410 -12.65 -21.13 -8.57
N LEU A 411 -11.45 -21.57 -8.19
CA LEU A 411 -11.11 -22.99 -8.07
C LEU A 411 -11.91 -23.68 -6.97
N LEU A 412 -12.05 -23.01 -5.82
CA LEU A 412 -12.63 -23.59 -4.60
C LEU A 412 -14.10 -23.22 -4.36
N GLY A 413 -14.66 -22.26 -5.09
CA GLY A 413 -15.96 -21.65 -4.84
C GLY A 413 -16.97 -21.83 -5.98
N ARG A 414 -18.03 -21.00 -5.94
CA ARG A 414 -19.08 -20.87 -6.96
C ARG A 414 -18.95 -19.57 -7.76
N ASN A 415 -19.92 -19.28 -8.63
CA ASN A 415 -19.99 -18.08 -9.46
C ASN A 415 -18.77 -17.90 -10.39
N ARG A 416 -18.22 -19.02 -10.87
CA ARG A 416 -16.98 -19.07 -11.66
C ARG A 416 -17.03 -18.21 -12.92
N LEU A 417 -18.18 -18.17 -13.59
CA LEU A 417 -18.34 -17.33 -14.78
C LEU A 417 -18.15 -15.84 -14.43
N MET A 418 -18.72 -15.37 -13.32
CA MET A 418 -18.55 -13.97 -12.91
C MET A 418 -17.11 -13.67 -12.46
N LEU A 419 -16.48 -14.57 -11.72
CA LEU A 419 -15.07 -14.43 -11.33
C LEU A 419 -14.15 -14.40 -12.56
N MET A 420 -14.41 -15.27 -13.54
CA MET A 420 -13.70 -15.28 -14.81
C MET A 420 -13.93 -13.98 -15.58
N LEU A 421 -15.17 -13.49 -15.68
CA LEU A 421 -15.46 -12.21 -16.35
C LEU A 421 -14.77 -11.03 -15.66
N ILE A 422 -14.75 -10.98 -14.33
CA ILE A 422 -14.00 -9.96 -13.57
C ILE A 422 -12.51 -10.06 -13.88
N GLY A 423 -11.94 -11.27 -13.84
CA GLY A 423 -10.53 -11.50 -14.13
C GLY A 423 -10.14 -11.13 -15.56
N SER A 424 -10.92 -11.60 -16.54
CA SER A 424 -10.73 -11.28 -17.96
C SER A 424 -10.86 -9.78 -18.22
N ALA A 425 -11.86 -9.12 -17.63
CA ALA A 425 -12.01 -7.67 -17.77
C ALA A 425 -10.84 -6.90 -17.16
N ALA A 426 -10.25 -7.36 -16.05
CA ALA A 426 -9.05 -6.78 -15.48
C ALA A 426 -7.86 -6.85 -16.45
N ILE A 427 -7.65 -8.03 -17.06
CA ILE A 427 -6.56 -8.27 -18.01
C ILE A 427 -6.78 -7.42 -19.26
N ILE A 428 -7.98 -7.43 -19.84
CA ILE A 428 -8.33 -6.60 -21.00
C ILE A 428 -8.12 -5.12 -20.67
N SER A 429 -8.56 -4.66 -19.50
CA SER A 429 -8.35 -3.28 -19.05
C SER A 429 -6.87 -2.95 -18.92
N ALA A 430 -6.05 -3.84 -18.34
CA ALA A 430 -4.61 -3.64 -18.23
C ALA A 430 -3.92 -3.55 -19.60
N LEU A 431 -4.33 -4.38 -20.57
CA LEU A 431 -3.83 -4.35 -21.94
C LEU A 431 -4.22 -3.05 -22.66
N ILE A 432 -5.47 -2.61 -22.52
CA ILE A 432 -5.95 -1.33 -23.09
C ILE A 432 -5.17 -0.17 -22.49
N GLN A 433 -5.01 -0.13 -21.15
CA GLN A 433 -4.26 0.92 -20.48
C GLN A 433 -2.79 0.92 -20.89
N THR A 434 -2.17 -0.26 -21.03
CA THR A 434 -0.79 -0.38 -21.52
C THR A 434 -0.64 0.15 -22.93
N ALA A 435 -1.53 -0.26 -23.84
CA ALA A 435 -1.51 0.20 -25.22
C ALA A 435 -1.75 1.71 -25.35
N PHE A 436 -2.44 2.31 -24.38
CA PHE A 436 -2.75 3.73 -24.37
C PHE A 436 -1.64 4.59 -23.74
N PHE A 437 -0.96 4.10 -22.69
CA PHE A 437 0.02 4.89 -21.93
C PHE A 437 1.47 4.61 -22.31
N SER A 438 1.79 3.42 -22.79
CA SER A 438 3.17 3.00 -23.08
C SER A 438 3.47 3.07 -24.58
N SER A 439 4.75 3.23 -24.94
CA SER A 439 5.17 3.30 -26.35
C SER A 439 4.69 2.10 -27.19
N PRO A 440 4.27 2.31 -28.45
CA PRO A 440 3.82 1.24 -29.34
C PRO A 440 4.84 0.10 -29.44
N GLY A 441 4.38 -1.14 -29.31
CA GLY A 441 5.23 -2.34 -29.40
C GLY A 441 5.95 -2.73 -28.10
N ARG A 442 5.88 -1.90 -27.03
CA ARG A 442 6.49 -2.25 -25.75
C ARG A 442 5.61 -3.20 -24.94
N GLN A 443 6.22 -4.28 -24.45
CA GLN A 443 5.61 -5.14 -23.44
C GLN A 443 6.01 -4.63 -22.05
N THR A 444 5.05 -4.16 -21.26
CA THR A 444 5.32 -3.72 -19.87
C THR A 444 5.44 -4.89 -18.90
N LEU A 445 5.05 -6.09 -19.31
CA LEU A 445 5.12 -7.32 -18.53
C LEU A 445 5.91 -8.36 -19.32
N HIS A 446 6.96 -8.89 -18.71
CA HIS A 446 7.77 -9.99 -19.24
C HIS A 446 7.67 -11.20 -18.30
N PRO A 447 6.52 -11.91 -18.29
CA PRO A 447 6.32 -13.05 -17.41
C PRO A 447 7.32 -14.15 -17.76
N THR A 448 8.25 -14.42 -16.85
CA THR A 448 9.26 -15.46 -16.98
C THR A 448 9.18 -16.42 -15.79
N LEU A 449 9.49 -17.70 -16.02
CA LEU A 449 9.58 -18.66 -14.93
C LEU A 449 10.78 -18.31 -14.07
N LEU A 450 10.54 -18.13 -12.78
CA LEU A 450 11.55 -17.77 -11.78
C LEU A 450 11.39 -18.70 -10.59
N TRP A 451 12.33 -19.59 -10.30
CA TRP A 451 12.26 -20.41 -9.09
C TRP A 451 13.00 -19.77 -7.92
N GLY A 452 12.35 -19.75 -6.75
CA GLY A 452 12.98 -19.36 -5.48
C GLY A 452 13.14 -17.86 -5.27
N PHE A 453 12.47 -17.03 -6.06
CA PHE A 453 12.54 -15.56 -5.95
C PHE A 453 14.01 -15.06 -5.89
N ILE A 454 14.40 -14.23 -4.93
CA ILE A 454 15.78 -13.75 -4.71
C ILE A 454 16.57 -14.61 -3.71
N ALA A 455 16.09 -15.80 -3.33
CA ALA A 455 16.87 -16.69 -2.46
C ALA A 455 18.21 -17.02 -3.13
N GLU A 456 19.33 -16.90 -2.41
CA GLU A 456 20.66 -17.18 -2.97
C GLU A 456 20.81 -18.67 -3.33
N ASP A 457 20.40 -19.56 -2.41
CA ASP A 457 20.30 -20.99 -2.67
C ASP A 457 18.93 -21.36 -3.26
N LYS A 458 18.95 -21.79 -4.54
CA LYS A 458 17.77 -22.20 -5.30
C LYS A 458 17.31 -23.64 -5.02
N SER A 459 18.02 -24.39 -4.16
CA SER A 459 17.54 -25.69 -3.69
C SER A 459 16.22 -25.55 -2.93
N LEU A 460 15.40 -26.62 -2.85
CA LEU A 460 14.16 -26.57 -2.07
C LEU A 460 14.42 -26.18 -0.60
N THR A 461 15.49 -26.71 -0.02
CA THR A 461 15.94 -26.39 1.34
C THR A 461 16.40 -24.94 1.48
N GLY A 462 17.08 -24.40 0.47
CA GLY A 462 17.51 -23.00 0.41
C GLY A 462 16.33 -22.05 0.37
N VAL A 463 15.36 -22.30 -0.51
CA VAL A 463 14.12 -21.51 -0.61
C VAL A 463 13.30 -21.59 0.67
N LEU A 464 13.18 -22.78 1.28
CA LEU A 464 12.47 -22.92 2.56
C LEU A 464 13.20 -22.20 3.71
N SER A 465 14.52 -22.25 3.74
CA SER A 465 15.34 -21.53 4.72
C SER A 465 15.19 -20.01 4.55
N TYR A 466 15.23 -19.53 3.31
CA TYR A 466 14.97 -18.13 2.97
C TYR A 466 13.57 -17.70 3.45
N LEU A 467 12.53 -18.47 3.17
CA LEU A 467 11.17 -18.18 3.63
C LEU A 467 11.06 -18.19 5.17
N LEU A 468 11.82 -19.05 5.85
CA LEU A 468 11.85 -19.12 7.31
C LEU A 468 12.55 -17.89 7.90
N GLU A 469 13.69 -17.47 7.34
CA GLU A 469 14.40 -16.26 7.76
C GLU A 469 13.48 -15.03 7.60
N MET A 470 12.78 -14.98 6.46
CA MET A 470 11.89 -13.91 6.10
C MET A 470 10.63 -13.81 6.96
N SER A 471 9.94 -14.94 7.16
CA SER A 471 8.63 -14.99 7.82
C SER A 471 8.71 -15.35 9.30
N GLY A 472 9.89 -15.74 9.80
CA GLY A 472 10.07 -16.26 11.14
C GLY A 472 9.13 -17.45 11.40
N LEU A 473 8.44 -17.44 12.54
CA LEU A 473 7.50 -18.50 12.88
C LEU A 473 6.14 -18.38 12.18
N LEU A 474 5.92 -17.35 11.35
CA LEU A 474 4.61 -17.10 10.73
C LEU A 474 4.16 -18.26 9.81
N LEU A 475 5.01 -18.71 8.88
CA LEU A 475 4.70 -19.84 7.99
C LEU A 475 4.62 -21.18 8.73
N PRO A 476 5.54 -21.54 9.65
CA PRO A 476 5.38 -22.74 10.48
C PRO A 476 4.06 -22.77 11.27
N LEU A 477 3.67 -21.64 11.89
CA LEU A 477 2.42 -21.57 12.65
C LEU A 477 1.18 -21.60 11.75
N LEU A 478 1.28 -21.16 10.49
CA LEU A 478 0.20 -21.32 9.52
C LEU A 478 -0.12 -22.80 9.30
N ILE A 479 0.88 -23.68 9.23
CA ILE A 479 0.65 -25.13 9.08
C ILE A 479 -0.20 -25.64 10.26
N ILE A 480 0.14 -25.25 11.49
CA ILE A 480 -0.64 -25.59 12.68
C ILE A 480 -2.06 -25.01 12.58
N ALA A 481 -2.21 -23.76 12.15
CA ALA A 481 -3.51 -23.12 11.99
C ALA A 481 -4.38 -23.83 10.93
N LEU A 482 -3.81 -24.32 9.83
CA LEU A 482 -4.52 -25.10 8.81
C LEU A 482 -5.05 -26.41 9.40
N LEU A 483 -4.27 -27.09 10.25
CA LEU A 483 -4.67 -28.35 10.89
C LEU A 483 -5.81 -28.17 11.91
N LEU A 484 -5.78 -27.08 12.69
CA LEU A 484 -6.73 -26.84 13.80
C LEU A 484 -8.06 -26.21 13.38
N ASN A 485 -8.16 -25.70 12.15
CA ASN A 485 -9.36 -25.02 11.67
C ASN A 485 -10.25 -25.93 10.81
N ASP A 486 -11.55 -25.61 10.76
CA ASP A 486 -12.51 -26.35 9.92
C ASP A 486 -12.18 -26.22 8.42
N GLN A 487 -12.78 -27.10 7.63
CA GLN A 487 -12.49 -27.19 6.20
C GLN A 487 -12.75 -25.88 5.43
N VAL A 488 -13.75 -25.08 5.83
CA VAL A 488 -14.07 -23.82 5.15
C VAL A 488 -12.95 -22.83 5.38
N ARG A 489 -12.55 -22.61 6.63
CA ARG A 489 -11.43 -21.71 6.96
C ARG A 489 -10.11 -22.19 6.36
N ARG A 490 -9.85 -23.50 6.41
CA ARG A 490 -8.65 -24.10 5.79
C ARG A 490 -8.58 -23.76 4.30
N ARG A 491 -9.68 -23.90 3.55
CA ARG A 491 -9.72 -23.56 2.11
C ARG A 491 -9.51 -22.07 1.86
N VAL A 492 -10.07 -21.19 2.69
CA VAL A 492 -9.79 -19.74 2.61
C VAL A 492 -8.29 -19.45 2.82
N TYR A 493 -7.67 -20.07 3.83
CA TYR A 493 -6.25 -19.87 4.11
C TYR A 493 -5.34 -20.43 3.00
N LEU A 494 -5.76 -21.48 2.30
CA LEU A 494 -5.04 -21.96 1.11
C LEU A 494 -5.08 -20.95 -0.05
N VAL A 495 -6.18 -20.21 -0.22
CA VAL A 495 -6.25 -19.10 -1.21
C VAL A 495 -5.23 -18.02 -0.90
N PHE A 496 -4.96 -17.74 0.39
CA PHE A 496 -3.99 -16.72 0.79
C PHE A 496 -2.55 -17.02 0.33
N LEU A 497 -2.24 -18.28 -0.02
CA LEU A 497 -0.91 -18.69 -0.48
C LEU A 497 -0.68 -18.49 -1.98
N PHE A 498 -1.72 -18.15 -2.76
CA PHE A 498 -1.58 -17.99 -4.20
C PHE A 498 -0.59 -16.87 -4.59
N PRO A 499 -0.60 -15.68 -3.94
CA PRO A 499 0.42 -14.65 -4.19
C PRO A 499 1.84 -15.13 -3.86
N LEU A 500 2.04 -15.86 -2.76
CA LEU A 500 3.36 -16.42 -2.40
C LEU A 500 3.86 -17.39 -3.46
N LEU A 501 3.03 -18.34 -3.89
CA LEU A 501 3.40 -19.29 -4.94
C LEU A 501 3.79 -18.56 -6.21
N PHE A 502 3.02 -17.55 -6.62
CA PHE A 502 3.33 -16.74 -7.79
C PHE A 502 4.66 -15.99 -7.64
N GLY A 503 4.87 -15.25 -6.54
CA GLY A 503 6.10 -14.48 -6.32
C GLY A 503 7.37 -15.33 -6.26
N LEU A 504 7.25 -16.62 -5.91
CA LEU A 504 8.34 -17.59 -5.88
C LEU A 504 8.57 -18.34 -7.20
N THR A 505 7.62 -18.28 -8.15
CA THR A 505 7.63 -19.10 -9.38
C THR A 505 7.62 -18.27 -10.67
N VAL A 506 7.26 -16.99 -10.62
CA VAL A 506 7.09 -16.13 -11.80
C VAL A 506 7.69 -14.75 -11.55
N SER A 507 8.56 -14.26 -12.42
CA SER A 507 8.92 -12.84 -12.49
C SER A 507 8.05 -12.14 -13.52
N VAL A 508 7.59 -10.93 -13.25
CA VAL A 508 6.74 -10.13 -14.15
C VAL A 508 7.49 -8.94 -14.75
N THR A 509 8.49 -8.44 -14.03
CA THR A 509 9.30 -7.26 -14.37
C THR A 509 10.77 -7.66 -14.50
N PRO A 510 11.59 -6.83 -15.20
CA PRO A 510 13.04 -7.03 -15.25
C PRO A 510 13.68 -7.02 -13.86
N ASP A 511 13.27 -6.06 -13.01
CA ASP A 511 13.62 -6.07 -11.60
C ASP A 511 12.76 -7.11 -10.87
N VAL A 512 13.40 -8.24 -10.55
CA VAL A 512 12.78 -9.35 -9.82
C VAL A 512 12.35 -8.91 -8.43
N THR A 513 13.09 -8.01 -7.77
CA THR A 513 12.88 -7.66 -6.35
C THR A 513 11.46 -7.14 -6.09
N VAL A 514 10.81 -6.55 -7.09
CA VAL A 514 9.41 -6.09 -7.06
C VAL A 514 8.43 -7.18 -6.59
N ASN A 515 8.74 -8.46 -6.78
CA ASN A 515 7.92 -9.58 -6.30
C ASN A 515 7.79 -9.65 -4.77
N HIS A 516 8.63 -8.96 -3.99
CA HIS A 516 8.50 -8.85 -2.53
C HIS A 516 7.07 -8.46 -2.09
N LYS A 517 6.37 -7.66 -2.91
CA LYS A 517 4.97 -7.26 -2.70
C LYS A 517 4.03 -8.46 -2.55
N TYR A 518 4.21 -9.54 -3.32
CA TYR A 518 3.35 -10.73 -3.23
C TYR A 518 3.59 -11.53 -1.94
N LEU A 519 4.83 -11.54 -1.45
CA LEU A 519 5.18 -12.12 -0.16
C LEU A 519 4.57 -11.30 0.98
N LEU A 520 4.69 -9.98 0.95
CA LEU A 520 4.08 -9.07 1.92
C LEU A 520 2.55 -9.22 1.97
N ILE A 521 1.89 -9.30 0.81
CA ILE A 521 0.45 -9.54 0.72
C ILE A 521 0.08 -10.88 1.38
N THR A 522 0.85 -11.93 1.12
CA THR A 522 0.64 -13.24 1.76
C THR A 522 0.80 -13.13 3.27
N PHE A 523 1.87 -12.48 3.76
CA PHE A 523 2.15 -12.29 5.18
C PHE A 523 1.04 -11.51 5.90
N ALA A 524 0.49 -10.48 5.25
CA ALA A 524 -0.69 -9.77 5.75
C ALA A 524 -1.89 -10.70 5.92
N LEU A 525 -2.16 -11.56 4.94
CA LEU A 525 -3.31 -12.47 4.97
C LEU A 525 -3.13 -13.63 5.95
N ILE A 526 -1.93 -14.20 6.07
CA ILE A 526 -1.66 -15.33 6.99
C ILE A 526 -1.47 -14.88 8.45
N SER A 527 -1.27 -13.58 8.71
CA SER A 527 -1.32 -13.05 10.08
C SER A 527 -2.69 -13.26 10.74
N LEU A 528 -3.75 -13.44 9.97
CA LEU A 528 -5.11 -13.71 10.45
C LEU A 528 -5.21 -15.09 11.15
N PRO A 529 -4.93 -16.22 10.46
CA PRO A 529 -4.94 -17.54 11.10
C PRO A 529 -3.92 -17.68 12.24
N VAL A 530 -2.73 -17.08 12.12
CA VAL A 530 -1.72 -17.14 13.18
C VAL A 530 -2.13 -16.28 14.39
N GLY A 531 -2.72 -15.10 14.16
CA GLY A 531 -3.34 -14.30 15.21
C GLY A 531 -4.47 -15.05 15.91
N ASP A 532 -5.31 -15.78 15.17
CA ASP A 532 -6.34 -16.64 15.78
C ASP A 532 -5.74 -17.68 16.72
N LEU A 533 -4.65 -18.34 16.30
CA LEU A 533 -3.92 -19.32 17.11
C LEU A 533 -3.40 -18.70 18.42
N LEU A 534 -2.77 -17.52 18.35
CA LEU A 534 -2.31 -16.77 19.53
C LEU A 534 -3.46 -16.50 20.52
N VAL A 535 -4.61 -16.06 20.00
CA VAL A 535 -5.77 -15.76 20.85
C VAL A 535 -6.36 -17.05 21.44
N ARG A 536 -6.40 -18.16 20.70
CA ARG A 536 -6.83 -19.47 21.24
C ARG A 536 -5.91 -19.90 22.39
N LEU A 537 -4.60 -19.80 22.19
CA LEU A 537 -3.60 -20.13 23.19
C LEU A 537 -3.77 -19.30 24.47
N TRP A 538 -4.01 -17.99 24.32
CA TRP A 538 -4.33 -17.11 25.44
C TRP A 538 -5.62 -17.48 26.17
N GLN A 539 -6.67 -17.85 25.42
CA GLN A 539 -7.98 -18.24 25.97
C GLN A 539 -7.92 -19.54 26.79
N ILE A 540 -7.09 -20.51 26.40
CA ILE A 540 -6.87 -21.75 27.19
C ILE A 540 -6.43 -21.41 28.63
N GLY A 541 -5.54 -20.42 28.79
CA GLY A 541 -5.11 -19.97 30.12
C GLY A 541 -6.20 -19.20 30.88
N LEU A 542 -7.09 -18.47 30.20
CA LEU A 542 -8.26 -17.82 30.82
C LEU A 542 -9.24 -18.83 31.41
N ASP A 543 -9.63 -19.83 30.63
CA ASP A 543 -10.62 -20.83 31.04
C ASP A 543 -10.11 -21.67 32.21
N THR A 544 -8.83 -22.03 32.17
CA THR A 544 -8.15 -22.73 33.27
C THR A 544 -8.21 -21.94 34.58
N ARG A 545 -7.94 -20.62 34.56
CA ARG A 545 -8.01 -19.77 35.76
C ARG A 545 -9.44 -19.58 36.26
N LEU A 546 -10.42 -19.42 35.37
CA LEU A 546 -11.83 -19.27 35.74
C LEU A 546 -12.37 -20.56 36.39
N ARG A 547 -11.99 -21.74 35.87
CA ARG A 547 -12.31 -23.03 36.48
C ARG A 547 -11.71 -23.15 37.88
N ARG A 548 -10.44 -22.77 38.08
CA ARG A 548 -9.81 -22.72 39.42
C ARG A 548 -10.56 -21.80 40.39
N ARG A 549 -10.91 -20.58 39.97
CA ARG A 549 -11.66 -19.63 40.81
C ARG A 549 -13.06 -20.14 41.18
N ARG A 550 -13.77 -20.79 40.25
CA ARG A 550 -15.06 -21.43 40.54
C ARG A 550 -14.88 -22.61 41.52
N GLY A 551 -13.88 -23.46 41.32
CA GLY A 551 -13.55 -24.56 42.22
C GLY A 551 -13.27 -24.08 43.65
N HIS A 552 -12.39 -23.09 43.83
CA HIS A 552 -12.11 -22.49 45.14
C HIS A 552 -13.35 -21.85 45.79
N ARG A 553 -14.21 -21.21 45.00
CA ARG A 553 -15.45 -20.58 45.51
C ARG A 553 -16.48 -21.63 45.95
N LEU A 554 -16.61 -22.74 45.22
CA LEU A 554 -17.47 -23.88 45.56
C LEU A 554 -16.94 -24.59 46.81
N ALA A 555 -15.63 -24.85 46.90
CA ALA A 555 -15.00 -25.43 48.10
C ALA A 555 -15.17 -24.52 49.33
N ARG A 556 -15.07 -23.19 49.16
CA ARG A 556 -15.32 -22.22 50.24
C ARG A 556 -16.79 -22.17 50.66
N GLN A 557 -17.74 -22.32 49.74
CA GLN A 557 -19.17 -22.43 50.05
C GLN A 557 -19.51 -23.75 50.76
N GLN A 558 -18.94 -24.88 50.34
CA GLN A 558 -19.11 -26.15 51.03
C GLN A 558 -18.56 -26.11 52.47
N LYS A 559 -17.41 -25.46 52.69
CA LYS A 559 -16.86 -25.24 54.04
C LYS A 559 -17.73 -24.36 54.94
N LEU A 560 -18.57 -23.50 54.37
CA LEU A 560 -19.49 -22.61 55.11
C LEU A 560 -20.83 -23.30 55.46
N VAL A 561 -21.19 -24.39 54.78
CA VAL A 561 -22.49 -25.09 54.95
C VAL A 561 -22.39 -26.27 55.94
N GLY A 562 -21.20 -26.61 56.44
CA GLY A 562 -21.04 -27.56 57.54
C GLY A 562 -21.18 -29.04 57.19
N ASP A 563 -21.23 -29.40 55.90
CA ASP A 563 -21.23 -30.80 55.48
C ASP A 563 -19.80 -31.37 55.44
N VAL A 564 -19.54 -32.29 56.37
CA VAL A 564 -18.35 -33.14 56.38
C VAL A 564 -18.61 -34.33 55.45
N ALA A 565 -18.09 -34.28 54.23
CA ALA A 565 -17.98 -35.48 53.40
C ALA A 565 -16.76 -35.47 52.47
N ALA A 566 -15.91 -36.48 52.70
CA ALA A 566 -14.94 -37.12 51.81
C ALA A 566 -13.84 -36.27 51.15
N ASP A 567 -12.67 -36.35 51.76
CA ASP A 567 -11.36 -36.09 51.17
C ASP A 567 -11.15 -37.03 49.95
N GLN A 568 -11.50 -36.56 48.74
CA GLN A 568 -10.99 -37.17 47.51
C GLN A 568 -9.66 -36.50 47.18
N PRO A 569 -8.59 -37.27 46.90
CA PRO A 569 -7.31 -36.68 46.56
C PRO A 569 -7.49 -35.88 45.27
N GLU A 570 -7.24 -34.57 45.33
CA GLU A 570 -7.09 -33.75 44.13
C GLU A 570 -5.96 -34.38 43.31
N ARG A 571 -6.33 -35.22 42.32
CA ARG A 571 -5.41 -35.65 41.27
C ARG A 571 -4.80 -34.37 40.72
N PHE A 572 -3.50 -34.18 40.96
CA PHE A 572 -2.68 -33.09 40.40
C PHE A 572 -2.82 -33.12 38.88
N ARG A 573 -3.87 -32.49 38.36
CA ARG A 573 -4.02 -32.22 36.94
C ARG A 573 -3.09 -31.06 36.66
N PHE A 574 -2.03 -31.32 35.88
CA PHE A 574 -1.22 -30.24 35.31
C PHE A 574 -2.16 -29.33 34.53
N HIS A 575 -2.33 -28.11 35.02
CA HIS A 575 -3.18 -27.11 34.40
C HIS A 575 -2.28 -26.19 33.58
N PHE A 576 -2.34 -26.31 32.26
CA PHE A 576 -1.54 -25.52 31.34
C PHE A 576 -2.08 -24.07 31.26
N ASP A 577 -1.31 -23.09 31.74
CA ASP A 577 -1.63 -21.67 31.57
C ASP A 577 -1.06 -21.17 30.24
N GLY A 578 -1.90 -21.20 29.19
CA GLY A 578 -1.51 -20.78 27.84
C GLY A 578 -1.19 -19.29 27.68
N ARG A 579 -1.37 -18.44 28.70
CA ARG A 579 -1.12 -16.99 28.57
C ARG A 579 0.35 -16.63 28.43
N LEU A 580 1.22 -17.26 29.23
CA LEU A 580 2.66 -16.99 29.16
C LEU A 580 3.24 -17.45 27.81
N PRO A 581 2.96 -18.68 27.33
CA PRO A 581 3.33 -19.09 25.98
C PRO A 581 2.77 -18.17 24.88
N ALA A 582 1.51 -17.73 24.99
CA ALA A 582 0.92 -16.80 24.03
C ALA A 582 1.64 -15.45 24.00
N LEU A 583 2.02 -14.92 25.17
CA LEU A 583 2.76 -13.66 25.28
C LEU A 583 4.17 -13.79 24.68
N LEU A 584 4.89 -14.86 25.03
CA LEU A 584 6.22 -15.12 24.48
C LEU A 584 6.18 -15.30 22.96
N LEU A 585 5.19 -16.05 22.46
CA LEU A 585 5.01 -16.23 21.02
C LEU A 585 4.66 -14.92 20.32
N ALA A 586 3.81 -14.08 20.92
CA ALA A 586 3.52 -12.74 20.40
C ALA A 586 4.77 -11.86 20.32
N ILE A 587 5.66 -11.92 21.33
CA ILE A 587 6.95 -11.21 21.30
C ILE A 587 7.83 -11.74 20.17
N ILE A 588 8.02 -13.06 20.05
CA ILE A 588 8.83 -13.68 18.99
C ILE A 588 8.33 -13.28 17.60
N LEU A 589 7.00 -13.19 17.42
CA LEU A 589 6.38 -12.85 16.15
C LEU A 589 6.45 -11.36 15.79
N MET A 590 6.73 -10.46 16.74
CA MET A 590 6.64 -9.01 16.50
C MET A 590 7.90 -8.22 16.87
N ILE A 591 8.88 -8.84 17.55
CA ILE A 591 10.07 -8.13 18.05
C ILE A 591 10.92 -7.52 16.92
N THR A 592 11.05 -8.21 15.78
CA THR A 592 11.76 -7.69 14.60
C THR A 592 11.13 -6.38 14.12
N GLY A 593 9.82 -6.38 13.87
CA GLY A 593 9.14 -5.17 13.42
C GLY A 593 9.10 -4.05 14.47
N LEU A 594 9.09 -4.37 15.78
CA LEU A 594 9.24 -3.37 16.84
C LEU A 594 10.61 -2.68 16.79
N MET A 595 11.68 -3.45 16.54
CA MET A 595 13.02 -2.91 16.34
C MET A 595 13.08 -2.06 15.06
N GLU A 596 12.43 -2.48 13.97
CA GLU A 596 12.39 -1.73 12.72
C GLU A 596 11.69 -0.37 12.83
N ILE A 597 10.67 -0.23 13.68
CA ILE A 597 10.09 1.09 13.99
C ILE A 597 11.17 2.02 14.53
N ARG A 598 12.04 1.52 15.42
CA ARG A 598 13.14 2.31 15.98
C ARG A 598 14.20 2.62 14.92
N ILE A 599 14.55 1.66 14.07
CA ILE A 599 15.48 1.85 12.96
C ILE A 599 14.99 2.95 12.02
N VAL A 600 13.71 2.90 11.61
CA VAL A 600 13.10 3.93 10.74
C VAL A 600 13.14 5.31 11.39
N GLN A 601 12.99 5.42 12.70
CA GLN A 601 13.17 6.72 13.39
C GLN A 601 14.61 7.20 13.34
N ASN A 602 15.58 6.30 13.53
CA ASN A 602 16.99 6.65 13.64
C ASN A 602 17.61 6.98 12.28
N ILE A 603 17.33 6.19 11.24
CA ILE A 603 17.84 6.44 9.89
C ILE A 603 17.32 7.76 9.32
N ASN A 604 16.09 8.14 9.68
CA ASN A 604 15.42 9.36 9.24
C ASN A 604 15.73 10.59 10.10
N GLN A 605 16.81 10.55 10.88
CA GLN A 605 17.44 11.75 11.43
C GLN A 605 18.26 12.49 10.37
N ARG A 606 18.53 11.83 9.23
CA ARG A 606 19.13 12.42 8.03
C ARG A 606 18.02 12.73 7.04
N ASP A 607 18.01 13.95 6.52
CA ASP A 607 16.99 14.46 5.61
C ASP A 607 17.65 15.11 4.39
N LEU A 608 16.98 15.02 3.24
CA LEU A 608 17.27 15.79 2.05
C LEU A 608 16.22 16.90 1.90
N PHE A 609 16.67 18.04 1.38
CA PHE A 609 15.87 19.23 1.20
C PHE A 609 15.97 19.72 -0.24
N ILE A 610 14.84 20.09 -0.82
CA ILE A 610 14.78 20.79 -2.11
C ILE A 610 13.94 22.04 -1.96
N ASN A 611 14.36 23.11 -2.65
CA ASN A 611 13.68 24.40 -2.61
C ASN A 611 12.59 24.44 -3.70
N PRO A 612 11.29 24.49 -3.35
CA PRO A 612 10.23 24.66 -4.33
C PRO A 612 10.11 26.09 -4.88
N GLU A 613 10.73 27.07 -4.22
CA GLU A 613 10.64 28.49 -4.53
C GLU A 613 11.99 29.05 -5.00
N SER A 614 12.81 28.24 -5.69
CA SER A 614 14.03 28.75 -6.30
C SER A 614 13.73 29.55 -7.55
N GLU A 615 14.57 30.57 -7.81
CA GLU A 615 14.44 31.46 -8.97
C GLU A 615 14.43 30.68 -10.29
N MET A 616 15.22 29.60 -10.38
CA MET A 616 15.25 28.71 -11.54
C MET A 616 13.89 28.01 -11.75
N VAL A 617 13.29 27.46 -10.70
CA VAL A 617 11.99 26.79 -10.80
C VAL A 617 10.90 27.78 -11.20
N GLU A 618 10.86 28.95 -10.58
CA GLU A 618 9.90 30.01 -10.93
C GLU A 618 10.07 30.47 -12.39
N TRP A 619 11.31 30.65 -12.84
CA TRP A 619 11.58 31.02 -14.22
C TRP A 619 11.14 29.93 -15.19
N ILE A 620 11.48 28.65 -14.95
CA ILE A 620 11.06 27.55 -15.81
C ILE A 620 9.53 27.49 -15.88
N GLU A 621 8.85 27.62 -14.73
CA GLU A 621 7.39 27.57 -14.69
C GLU A 621 6.71 28.68 -15.48
N THR A 622 7.28 29.88 -15.47
CA THR A 622 6.66 31.08 -16.03
C THR A 622 7.14 31.45 -17.43
N LYS A 623 8.30 30.91 -17.87
CA LYS A 623 8.95 31.29 -19.15
C LYS A 623 9.10 30.15 -20.14
N THR A 624 8.69 28.94 -19.79
CA THR A 624 8.69 27.78 -20.70
C THR A 624 7.29 27.20 -20.82
N ASP A 625 7.03 26.50 -21.91
CA ASP A 625 5.76 25.79 -22.07
C ASP A 625 5.62 24.68 -21.00
N PRO A 626 4.39 24.39 -20.54
CA PRO A 626 4.16 23.38 -19.50
C PRO A 626 4.66 21.98 -19.87
N ASP A 627 4.56 21.62 -21.15
CA ASP A 627 4.95 20.35 -21.75
C ASP A 627 6.39 20.35 -22.30
N ALA A 628 7.16 21.41 -22.07
CA ALA A 628 8.52 21.52 -22.56
C ALA A 628 9.43 20.39 -22.05
N VAL A 629 10.26 19.86 -22.96
CA VAL A 629 11.21 18.80 -22.67
C VAL A 629 12.63 19.38 -22.55
N PHE A 630 13.25 19.13 -21.41
CA PHE A 630 14.60 19.58 -21.11
C PHE A 630 15.60 18.44 -21.27
N VAL A 631 16.76 18.75 -21.83
CA VAL A 631 17.98 18.00 -21.58
C VAL A 631 18.57 18.55 -20.28
N THR A 632 18.71 17.70 -19.27
CA THR A 632 19.27 18.05 -17.96
C THR A 632 20.40 17.08 -17.66
N ALA A 633 21.15 17.25 -16.57
CA ALA A 633 21.92 16.14 -16.02
C ALA A 633 21.00 14.91 -15.73
N PRO A 634 21.53 13.73 -15.36
CA PRO A 634 20.71 12.64 -14.85
C PRO A 634 20.22 12.94 -13.41
N HIS A 635 19.47 14.02 -13.20
CA HIS A 635 19.06 14.49 -11.88
C HIS A 635 18.20 13.43 -11.16
N HIS A 636 18.40 13.36 -9.84
CA HIS A 636 17.66 12.50 -8.92
C HIS A 636 16.61 13.30 -8.13
N PHE A 637 16.71 13.40 -6.80
CA PHE A 637 15.83 14.22 -5.97
C PHE A 637 16.24 15.70 -6.09
N HIS A 638 15.73 16.39 -7.12
CA HIS A 638 16.21 17.72 -7.52
C HIS A 638 15.09 18.73 -7.75
N GLU A 639 15.39 20.02 -7.53
CA GLU A 639 14.43 21.13 -7.64
C GLU A 639 13.86 21.32 -9.06
N PHE A 640 14.64 21.03 -10.11
CA PHE A 640 14.17 21.07 -11.52
C PHE A 640 12.80 20.42 -11.72
N TYR A 641 12.59 19.21 -11.19
CA TYR A 641 11.32 18.49 -11.37
C TYR A 641 10.14 19.14 -10.65
N LEU A 642 10.40 20.07 -9.73
CA LEU A 642 9.36 20.89 -9.13
C LEU A 642 8.76 21.87 -10.14
N SER A 643 9.43 22.21 -11.24
CA SER A 643 8.82 23.01 -12.30
C SER A 643 7.68 22.27 -13.04
N GLY A 644 7.59 20.94 -12.89
CA GLY A 644 6.67 20.10 -13.62
C GLY A 644 7.10 19.75 -15.04
N ARG A 645 8.23 20.29 -15.54
CA ARG A 645 8.77 19.96 -16.87
C ARG A 645 9.41 18.59 -16.88
N LEU A 646 9.52 18.02 -18.07
CA LEU A 646 10.03 16.67 -18.29
C LEU A 646 11.53 16.73 -18.63
N SER A 647 12.28 15.73 -18.19
CA SER A 647 13.65 15.51 -18.62
C SER A 647 13.68 14.42 -19.69
N TRP A 648 14.42 14.66 -20.77
CA TRP A 648 14.64 13.69 -21.83
C TRP A 648 15.40 12.45 -21.33
N PHE A 649 16.38 12.67 -20.43
CA PHE A 649 17.18 11.63 -19.81
C PHE A 649 17.55 12.02 -18.37
N GLY A 650 16.71 11.62 -17.42
CA GLY A 650 16.97 11.75 -15.99
C GLY A 650 17.83 10.61 -15.43
N HIS A 651 17.76 10.39 -14.11
CA HIS A 651 18.49 9.27 -13.51
C HIS A 651 18.03 7.91 -14.07
N ALA A 652 18.92 7.22 -14.78
CA ALA A 652 18.60 6.03 -15.59
C ALA A 652 17.89 4.92 -14.81
N TYR A 653 18.29 4.66 -13.56
CA TYR A 653 17.68 3.61 -12.74
C TYR A 653 16.15 3.77 -12.59
N TYR A 654 15.64 5.01 -12.49
CA TYR A 654 14.21 5.24 -12.35
C TYR A 654 13.43 4.89 -13.61
N ALA A 655 13.98 5.15 -14.79
CA ALA A 655 13.34 4.80 -16.05
C ALA A 655 13.47 3.29 -16.33
N TRP A 656 14.66 2.72 -16.10
CA TRP A 656 14.92 1.29 -16.26
C TRP A 656 14.02 0.42 -15.36
N SER A 657 13.93 0.76 -14.07
CA SER A 657 13.06 0.03 -13.12
C SER A 657 11.56 0.16 -13.45
N ALA A 658 11.17 1.22 -14.17
CA ALA A 658 9.84 1.39 -14.71
C ALA A 658 9.61 0.65 -16.04
N GLY A 659 10.63 0.04 -16.64
CA GLY A 659 10.56 -0.75 -17.88
C GLY A 659 10.94 -0.01 -19.16
N HIS A 660 11.62 1.13 -19.05
CA HIS A 660 12.16 1.86 -20.20
C HIS A 660 13.54 1.33 -20.61
N ASP A 661 13.86 1.40 -21.91
CA ASP A 661 15.19 1.08 -22.41
C ASP A 661 16.09 2.32 -22.28
N THR A 662 16.93 2.31 -21.26
CA THR A 662 17.82 3.44 -20.96
C THR A 662 19.15 3.33 -21.67
N ALA A 663 19.57 2.15 -22.11
CA ALA A 663 20.92 1.94 -22.60
C ALA A 663 21.18 2.67 -23.93
N GLU A 664 20.29 2.48 -24.91
CA GLU A 664 20.39 3.16 -26.21
C GLU A 664 20.29 4.69 -26.06
N ARG A 665 19.37 5.17 -25.21
CA ARG A 665 19.21 6.61 -24.99
C ARG A 665 20.38 7.23 -24.26
N GLU A 666 21.04 6.48 -23.36
CA GLU A 666 22.23 6.97 -22.67
C GLU A 666 23.40 7.18 -23.64
N GLU A 667 23.59 6.30 -24.62
CA GLU A 667 24.58 6.48 -25.68
C GLU A 667 24.30 7.75 -26.52
N LEU A 668 23.04 7.94 -26.90
CA LEU A 668 22.64 9.14 -27.63
C LEU A 668 22.79 10.42 -26.79
N TYR A 669 22.49 10.33 -25.49
CA TYR A 669 22.67 11.43 -24.55
C TYR A 669 24.16 11.80 -24.39
N ARG A 670 25.07 10.80 -24.33
CA ARG A 670 26.53 11.02 -24.34
C ARG A 670 26.98 11.76 -25.59
N TRP A 671 26.51 11.31 -26.76
CA TRP A 671 26.79 11.96 -28.04
C TRP A 671 26.26 13.40 -28.07
N PHE A 672 25.05 13.64 -27.53
CA PHE A 672 24.44 14.96 -27.47
C PHE A 672 25.28 15.93 -26.62
N LEU A 673 25.67 15.53 -25.41
CA LEU A 673 26.46 16.39 -24.51
C LEU A 673 27.87 16.70 -25.05
N ALA A 674 28.45 15.80 -25.83
CA ALA A 674 29.76 15.96 -26.45
C ALA A 674 29.73 16.82 -27.73
N GLY A 675 28.64 17.53 -28.01
CA GLY A 675 28.52 18.42 -29.18
C GLY A 675 28.24 17.70 -30.50
N GLY A 676 27.80 16.44 -30.46
CA GLY A 676 27.32 15.71 -31.62
C GLY A 676 28.35 15.44 -32.71
N ASP A 677 29.62 15.26 -32.33
CA ASP A 677 30.77 15.11 -33.24
C ASP A 677 30.99 16.32 -34.17
N GLY A 678 30.43 17.49 -33.83
CA GLY A 678 30.50 18.70 -34.65
C GLY A 678 29.53 18.73 -35.84
N ASP A 679 28.65 17.73 -36.00
CA ASP A 679 27.62 17.70 -37.04
C ASP A 679 26.35 18.43 -36.59
N LEU A 680 26.32 19.74 -36.80
CA LEU A 680 25.18 20.60 -36.45
C LEU A 680 23.87 20.17 -37.12
N THR A 681 23.92 19.59 -38.32
CA THR A 681 22.70 19.19 -39.06
C THR A 681 22.06 17.98 -38.40
N ARG A 682 22.86 16.94 -38.11
CA ARG A 682 22.40 15.76 -37.38
C ARG A 682 21.96 16.12 -35.95
N PHE A 683 22.67 17.04 -35.31
CA PHE A 683 22.34 17.54 -33.98
C PHE A 683 20.95 18.19 -33.94
N GLN A 684 20.69 19.14 -34.85
CA GLN A 684 19.38 19.79 -34.97
C GLN A 684 18.26 18.84 -35.42
N ALA A 685 18.57 17.84 -36.25
CA ALA A 685 17.61 16.79 -36.59
C ALA A 685 17.22 15.96 -35.36
N THR A 686 18.16 15.68 -34.47
CA THR A 686 17.91 14.96 -33.22
C THR A 686 17.05 15.79 -32.27
N ILE A 687 17.38 17.07 -32.09
CA ILE A 687 16.56 18.01 -31.30
C ILE A 687 15.10 18.00 -31.76
N ARG A 688 14.86 18.15 -33.06
CA ARG A 688 13.51 18.12 -33.63
C ARG A 688 12.83 16.75 -33.49
N GLY A 689 13.58 15.66 -33.67
CA GLY A 689 13.06 14.30 -33.60
C GLY A 689 12.59 13.88 -32.20
N TYR A 690 13.23 14.41 -31.15
CA TYR A 690 12.87 14.15 -29.76
C TYR A 690 12.11 15.31 -29.09
N HIS A 691 11.78 16.36 -29.85
CA HIS A 691 11.10 17.55 -29.35
C HIS A 691 11.81 18.19 -28.15
N LEU A 692 13.13 18.36 -28.25
CA LEU A 692 13.94 18.95 -27.18
C LEU A 692 13.87 20.48 -27.24
N ASP A 693 13.41 21.12 -26.17
CA ASP A 693 13.16 22.57 -26.16
C ASP A 693 14.29 23.35 -25.49
N TYR A 694 14.86 22.79 -24.42
CA TYR A 694 15.87 23.45 -23.61
C TYR A 694 16.99 22.51 -23.17
N LEU A 695 18.17 23.06 -22.91
CA LEU A 695 19.28 22.40 -22.25
C LEU A 695 19.59 23.14 -20.94
N LEU A 696 19.58 22.43 -19.82
CA LEU A 696 19.99 22.91 -18.51
C LEU A 696 21.37 22.35 -18.17
N ILE A 697 22.36 23.24 -18.06
CA ILE A 697 23.72 22.90 -17.61
C ILE A 697 23.94 23.47 -16.22
N ASP A 698 24.18 22.60 -15.24
CA ASP A 698 24.53 22.96 -13.86
C ASP A 698 25.87 22.29 -13.43
N ASP A 699 26.31 22.54 -12.20
CA ASP A 699 27.51 21.91 -11.66
C ASP A 699 27.40 20.38 -11.54
N THR A 700 26.18 19.84 -11.44
CA THR A 700 25.94 18.39 -11.46
C THR A 700 26.35 17.80 -12.81
N LEU A 701 25.96 18.43 -13.91
CA LEU A 701 26.32 18.01 -15.26
C LEU A 701 27.81 18.24 -15.55
N ARG A 702 28.34 19.42 -15.19
CA ARG A 702 29.76 19.78 -15.43
C ARG A 702 30.74 18.85 -14.74
N ARG A 703 30.37 18.30 -13.57
CA ARG A 703 31.21 17.43 -12.75
C ARG A 703 30.83 15.95 -12.87
N HIS A 704 29.91 15.60 -13.78
CA HIS A 704 29.45 14.22 -13.88
C HIS A 704 30.60 13.31 -14.33
N PRO A 705 30.90 12.21 -13.60
CA PRO A 705 32.09 11.40 -13.88
C PRO A 705 32.02 10.69 -15.24
N ASP A 706 30.81 10.34 -15.67
CA ASP A 706 30.61 9.52 -16.86
C ASP A 706 30.30 10.34 -18.13
N PHE A 707 30.00 11.64 -18.04
CA PHE A 707 29.56 12.41 -19.20
C PHE A 707 30.56 13.52 -19.55
N VAL A 708 30.94 13.58 -20.82
CA VAL A 708 31.77 14.66 -21.36
C VAL A 708 30.85 15.74 -21.90
N LEU A 709 30.95 16.94 -21.33
CA LEU A 709 30.17 18.10 -21.74
C LEU A 709 31.04 19.06 -22.56
N ASP A 710 30.63 19.35 -23.79
CA ASP A 710 31.21 20.42 -24.61
C ASP A 710 30.39 21.72 -24.45
N GLU A 711 30.62 22.44 -23.36
CA GLU A 711 29.88 23.68 -23.08
C GLU A 711 30.21 24.79 -24.10
N ALA A 712 31.41 24.77 -24.69
CA ALA A 712 31.82 25.74 -25.72
C ALA A 712 31.00 25.57 -27.01
N TRP A 713 30.72 24.32 -27.40
CA TRP A 713 29.83 24.02 -28.52
C TRP A 713 28.44 24.64 -28.32
N PHE A 714 27.85 24.47 -27.14
CA PHE A 714 26.53 25.04 -26.85
C PHE A 714 26.53 26.57 -26.84
N GLN A 715 27.56 27.19 -26.26
CA GLN A 715 27.73 28.65 -26.29
C GLN A 715 27.89 29.21 -27.71
N GLN A 716 28.55 28.46 -28.61
CA GLN A 716 28.75 28.87 -29.99
C GLN A 716 27.46 28.77 -30.83
N HIS A 717 26.59 27.81 -30.54
CA HIS A 717 25.48 27.43 -31.44
C HIS A 717 24.07 27.76 -30.91
N TYR A 718 23.91 27.98 -29.60
CA TYR A 718 22.59 28.17 -28.97
C TYR A 718 22.54 29.41 -28.08
N GLN A 719 21.36 30.01 -27.99
CA GLN A 719 21.15 31.21 -27.19
C GLN A 719 20.93 30.85 -25.71
N VAL A 720 21.63 31.54 -24.81
CA VAL A 720 21.35 31.52 -23.37
C VAL A 720 20.00 32.19 -23.12
N ALA A 721 19.07 31.43 -22.53
CA ALA A 721 17.75 31.89 -22.15
C ALA A 721 17.72 32.48 -20.73
N ALA A 722 18.49 31.89 -19.79
CA ALA A 722 18.64 32.37 -18.42
C ALA A 722 19.86 31.77 -17.72
N GLU A 723 20.31 32.43 -16.65
CA GLU A 723 21.41 32.00 -15.78
C GLU A 723 20.99 32.11 -14.31
N PHE A 724 21.35 31.12 -13.50
CA PHE A 724 21.01 31.04 -12.07
C PHE A 724 22.25 30.69 -11.24
N PRO A 725 23.08 31.67 -10.86
CA PRO A 725 24.29 31.43 -10.08
C PRO A 725 24.03 30.72 -8.73
N ALA A 726 22.85 30.92 -8.14
CA ALA A 726 22.46 30.34 -6.86
C ALA A 726 21.95 28.89 -6.94
N SER A 727 21.61 28.39 -8.13
CA SER A 727 21.16 27.02 -8.39
C SER A 727 22.29 26.27 -9.08
N ASP A 728 23.40 26.03 -8.36
CA ASP A 728 24.55 25.27 -8.86
C ASP A 728 25.11 25.81 -10.19
N HIS A 729 25.16 27.14 -10.32
CA HIS A 729 25.62 27.83 -11.53
C HIS A 729 24.88 27.38 -12.80
N ALA A 730 23.57 27.14 -12.69
CA ALA A 730 22.75 26.67 -13.79
C ALA A 730 22.67 27.68 -14.93
N VAL A 731 22.78 27.20 -16.17
CA VAL A 731 22.59 27.96 -17.42
C VAL A 731 21.59 27.21 -18.28
N ILE A 732 20.55 27.90 -18.74
CA ILE A 732 19.53 27.34 -19.63
C ILE A 732 19.77 27.86 -21.05
N TYR A 733 19.94 26.96 -22.00
CA TYR A 733 20.00 27.25 -23.44
C TYR A 733 18.66 26.91 -24.10
N ARG A 734 18.25 27.74 -25.06
CA ARG A 734 17.10 27.45 -25.92
C ARG A 734 17.55 26.63 -27.13
N LEU A 735 16.97 25.45 -27.32
CA LEU A 735 17.30 24.54 -28.42
C LEU A 735 16.39 24.72 -29.65
N GLN A 736 15.18 25.25 -29.45
CA GLN A 736 14.18 25.54 -30.49
C GLN A 736 13.61 26.94 -30.42
#